data_AF-A0A1G9SQC2-F1
#
_entry.id   AF-A0A1G9SQC2-F1
#
_cell.length_a   1.000
_cell.length_b   1.000
_cell.length_c   1.000
_cell.angle_alpha   90.00
_cell.angle_beta   90.00
_cell.angle_gamma   90.00
#
_symmetry.space_group_name_H-M   'P 1'
#
loop_
_entity.id
_entity.type
_entity.pdbx_description
1 polymer ?
#
loop_
_entity_poly.entity_id
_entity_poly.type
_entity_poly.pdbx_seq_one_letter_code
_entity_poly.pdbx_strand_id
1 'polypeptide(L)'
;MDEKVKEAQVWLNKTYGSREGFVKVEENGRTGNAVMNALVRALQIELHMSNITGYFGEETAKNYNSKAIKKGDRDSDNNFVKILQYGLFCKGYNPSAVTGFFGDGTMEAVTKVQLDAGFSEDYITERLSAKVFKEILCSDALVLVPGGDSKIRLIQQYLNRYYGGYFDIIPCDGKYNANTNKALIYAFQISAGMDAYTANGNFGPATQELAKQNTLTVGTGKGKLVKLAKFGLYINGVRKFKENSFDCSDGNNFTETFDERMENAVKEFQKFTGMLNIDGVVDIKVWMSLFVSTGYPKRDVLACDASTQITETKAKRIYANDFRIIGRYLTGCTANGPKNLTREELSILFNQGLSVFAIYQDEKEYYNCHPDEETTVHYYNYDQGYSDAKKAVEAAEDLGIPYGEPIFFAVDYDFNDDQTTDMIIPHFQGIAKYIRDNGHKYTIGCYGPRNICTRIGNYGYAKYSFVSDMSTGYSGNKGFILPDNWVFDQIREYTQGSADGAFALDCVATSGKYNGFNHIIDRPEQQIKPSSRDVANGFCVDTLKLLGIDVDIVKFNAETEVSLPGVTVKYKATQGESISIGDGFTRAKFDIVDGKIEDKAYITATKGFKNVSEDNSMMVDASGILDFQSKVQFMVNNGYIEMGVSLLDDGTFKWFILFHKNMSIEEGLEEYVELGLEFEFDDRLSEAEVQKYRKIEEIIATQEQTEETIKMFVASTVMCISNVFNTVEKAVNEAGKVVKKYHLANYLILLIVVLIIVFAGTPAVAALTALLIEVK
;
A
#
# COMPACT_ATOMS: atom_id res chain seq x y z
N MET A 1 -21.07 11.81 7.15
CA MET A 1 -21.74 12.71 6.17
C MET A 1 -21.79 14.12 6.75
N ASP A 2 -21.44 15.13 5.96
CA ASP A 2 -21.28 16.52 6.41
C ASP A 2 -22.40 17.43 5.85
N GLU A 3 -23.13 18.11 6.74
CA GLU A 3 -24.25 18.99 6.37
C GLU A 3 -23.80 20.24 5.60
N LYS A 4 -22.58 20.75 5.84
CA LYS A 4 -22.02 21.87 5.08
C LYS A 4 -21.60 21.46 3.68
N VAL A 5 -21.11 20.24 3.50
CA VAL A 5 -20.87 19.67 2.17
C VAL A 5 -22.19 19.49 1.43
N LYS A 6 -23.23 19.00 2.10
CA LYS A 6 -24.56 18.87 1.50
C LYS A 6 -25.13 20.22 1.10
N GLU A 7 -25.00 21.22 1.96
CA GLU A 7 -25.37 22.60 1.67
C GLU A 7 -24.67 23.13 0.40
N ALA A 8 -23.38 22.85 0.24
CA ALA A 8 -22.62 23.20 -0.96
C ALA A 8 -23.17 22.53 -2.22
N GLN A 9 -23.44 21.22 -2.17
CA GLN A 9 -23.97 20.43 -3.29
C GLN A 9 -25.35 20.96 -3.74
N VAL A 10 -26.25 21.22 -2.78
CA VAL A 10 -27.57 21.80 -3.03
C VAL A 10 -27.44 23.19 -3.64
N TRP A 11 -26.58 24.04 -3.07
CA TRP A 11 -26.36 25.39 -3.56
C TRP A 11 -25.81 25.39 -5.00
N LEU A 12 -24.85 24.54 -5.30
CA LEU A 12 -24.25 24.35 -6.62
C LEU A 12 -25.30 23.94 -7.65
N ASN A 13 -26.08 22.90 -7.37
CA ASN A 13 -27.14 22.41 -8.26
C ASN A 13 -28.22 23.46 -8.50
N LYS A 14 -28.60 24.21 -7.46
CA LYS A 14 -29.61 25.27 -7.56
C LYS A 14 -29.11 26.47 -8.36
N THR A 15 -27.85 26.87 -8.17
CA THR A 15 -27.29 28.11 -8.73
C THR A 15 -26.79 27.91 -10.16
N TYR A 16 -26.17 26.77 -10.45
CA TYR A 16 -25.51 26.50 -11.74
C TYR A 16 -26.11 25.34 -12.52
N GLY A 17 -27.04 24.55 -11.95
CA GLY A 17 -27.57 23.34 -12.59
C GLY A 17 -28.29 23.54 -13.92
N SER A 18 -28.63 24.78 -14.30
CA SER A 18 -29.19 25.14 -15.61
C SER A 18 -28.21 25.91 -16.51
N ARG A 19 -26.96 26.11 -16.07
CA ARG A 19 -25.92 26.83 -16.80
C ARG A 19 -25.18 25.86 -17.72
N GLU A 20 -24.89 26.32 -18.92
CA GLU A 20 -24.12 25.54 -19.90
C GLU A 20 -22.75 25.14 -19.32
N GLY A 21 -22.36 23.88 -19.53
CA GLY A 21 -21.11 23.32 -19.03
C GLY A 21 -21.08 22.93 -17.55
N PHE A 22 -22.14 23.18 -16.77
CA PHE A 22 -22.23 22.69 -15.39
C PHE A 22 -22.75 21.25 -15.34
N VAL A 23 -22.18 20.42 -14.46
CA VAL A 23 -22.62 19.04 -14.21
C VAL A 23 -23.12 18.95 -12.78
N LYS A 24 -24.38 18.52 -12.61
CA LYS A 24 -24.99 18.36 -11.27
C LYS A 24 -24.27 17.28 -10.47
N VAL A 25 -24.22 17.48 -9.15
CA VAL A 25 -23.64 16.53 -8.19
C VAL A 25 -24.72 15.96 -7.30
N GLU A 26 -24.50 14.75 -6.77
CA GLU A 26 -25.41 14.17 -5.77
C GLU A 26 -25.38 14.97 -4.46
N GLU A 27 -26.55 15.18 -3.85
CA GLU A 27 -26.72 15.97 -2.63
C GLU A 27 -26.64 15.09 -1.37
N ASN A 28 -25.55 14.35 -1.25
CA ASN A 28 -25.34 13.28 -0.27
C ASN A 28 -24.44 13.67 0.92
N GLY A 29 -23.93 14.90 0.98
CA GLY A 29 -23.04 15.37 2.05
C GLY A 29 -21.67 14.70 2.06
N ARG A 30 -21.27 14.04 0.97
CA ARG A 30 -19.94 13.42 0.80
C ARG A 30 -19.04 14.35 -0.03
N THR A 31 -17.85 14.64 0.50
CA THR A 31 -16.84 15.40 -0.24
C THR A 31 -16.09 14.50 -1.24
N GLY A 32 -15.27 15.08 -2.11
CA GLY A 32 -14.46 14.37 -3.08
C GLY A 32 -14.43 15.05 -4.46
N ASN A 33 -13.86 14.35 -5.44
CA ASN A 33 -13.64 14.87 -6.80
C ASN A 33 -14.90 15.44 -7.45
N ALA A 34 -16.06 14.82 -7.25
CA ALA A 34 -17.31 15.27 -7.85
C ALA A 34 -17.69 16.70 -7.41
N VAL A 35 -17.75 16.96 -6.10
CA VAL A 35 -18.11 18.29 -5.57
C VAL A 35 -17.01 19.32 -5.82
N MET A 36 -15.73 18.92 -5.74
CA MET A 36 -14.60 19.82 -6.03
C MET A 36 -14.60 20.26 -7.51
N ASN A 37 -14.78 19.32 -8.45
CA ASN A 37 -14.91 19.63 -9.87
C ASN A 37 -16.13 20.54 -10.13
N ALA A 38 -17.24 20.33 -9.44
CA ALA A 38 -18.42 21.20 -9.56
C ALA A 38 -18.14 22.63 -9.04
N LEU A 39 -17.40 22.80 -7.94
CA LEU A 39 -16.95 24.11 -7.47
C LEU A 39 -16.03 24.80 -8.49
N VAL A 40 -15.12 24.06 -9.13
CA VAL A 40 -14.28 24.60 -10.20
C VAL A 40 -15.12 25.00 -11.42
N ARG A 41 -16.12 24.18 -11.82
CA ARG A 41 -17.05 24.55 -12.91
C ARG A 41 -17.80 25.84 -12.58
N ALA A 42 -18.30 25.98 -11.35
CA ALA A 42 -18.93 27.20 -10.87
C ALA A 42 -17.98 28.40 -10.99
N LEU A 43 -16.72 28.27 -10.54
CA LEU A 43 -15.71 29.32 -10.68
C LEU A 43 -15.47 29.71 -12.14
N GLN A 44 -15.32 28.73 -13.04
CA GLN A 44 -15.11 28.99 -14.47
C GLN A 44 -16.30 29.73 -15.11
N ILE A 45 -17.54 29.42 -14.69
CA ILE A 45 -18.75 30.12 -15.14
C ILE A 45 -18.76 31.58 -14.65
N GLU A 46 -18.40 31.82 -13.38
CA GLU A 46 -18.28 33.16 -12.79
C GLU A 46 -17.13 33.98 -13.42
N LEU A 47 -16.08 33.30 -13.89
CA LEU A 47 -15.01 33.91 -14.66
C LEU A 47 -15.39 34.20 -16.13
N HIS A 48 -16.58 33.76 -16.57
CA HIS A 48 -17.06 33.84 -17.96
C HIS A 48 -16.15 33.14 -18.96
N MET A 49 -15.58 31.99 -18.56
CA MET A 49 -14.81 31.15 -19.47
C MET A 49 -15.75 30.47 -20.48
N SER A 50 -15.30 30.34 -21.73
CA SER A 50 -16.05 29.64 -22.78
C SER A 50 -15.95 28.12 -22.68
N ASN A 51 -14.88 27.60 -22.07
CA ASN A 51 -14.65 26.17 -21.87
C ASN A 51 -14.74 25.81 -20.38
N ILE A 52 -15.82 25.13 -19.99
CA ILE A 52 -16.09 24.72 -18.61
C ILE A 52 -15.73 23.24 -18.45
N THR A 53 -14.57 22.98 -17.84
CA THR A 53 -13.98 21.64 -17.74
C THR A 53 -14.09 21.06 -16.33
N GLY A 54 -14.23 21.92 -15.31
CA GLY A 54 -14.06 21.52 -13.91
C GLY A 54 -12.60 21.27 -13.50
N TYR A 55 -11.64 21.50 -14.41
CA TYR A 55 -10.22 21.41 -14.12
C TYR A 55 -9.62 22.81 -13.92
N PHE A 56 -9.01 23.06 -12.76
CA PHE A 56 -8.37 24.34 -12.44
C PHE A 56 -6.95 24.37 -13.04
N GLY A 57 -6.88 24.63 -14.34
CA GLY A 57 -5.63 24.76 -15.10
C GLY A 57 -5.07 26.19 -15.16
N GLU A 58 -4.03 26.37 -15.98
CA GLU A 58 -3.36 27.68 -16.19
C GLU A 58 -4.32 28.76 -16.69
N GLU A 59 -5.27 28.40 -17.56
CA GLU A 59 -6.26 29.35 -18.08
C GLU A 59 -7.19 29.87 -16.98
N THR A 60 -7.71 28.98 -16.12
CA THR A 60 -8.52 29.37 -14.96
C THR A 60 -7.71 30.23 -13.99
N ALA A 61 -6.44 29.88 -13.74
CA ALA A 61 -5.54 30.66 -12.90
C ALA A 61 -5.29 32.08 -13.45
N LYS A 62 -5.03 32.20 -14.76
CA LYS A 62 -4.83 33.48 -15.45
C LYS A 62 -6.08 34.37 -15.34
N ASN A 63 -7.26 33.81 -15.63
CA ASN A 63 -8.52 34.55 -15.54
C ASN A 63 -8.82 34.97 -14.10
N TYR A 64 -8.65 34.07 -13.12
CA TYR A 64 -8.85 34.38 -11.72
C TYR A 64 -7.90 35.46 -11.20
N ASN A 65 -6.61 35.43 -11.55
CA ASN A 65 -5.63 36.42 -11.07
C ASN A 65 -6.00 37.87 -11.46
N SER A 66 -6.72 38.07 -12.57
CA SER A 66 -7.22 39.39 -12.97
C SER A 66 -8.35 39.93 -12.07
N LYS A 67 -9.02 39.04 -11.33
CA LYS A 67 -10.16 39.31 -10.44
C LYS A 67 -9.96 38.75 -9.02
N ALA A 68 -8.71 38.53 -8.61
CA ALA A 68 -8.41 37.82 -7.37
C ALA A 68 -8.98 38.53 -6.14
N ILE A 69 -9.77 37.78 -5.37
CA ILE A 69 -10.42 38.24 -4.15
C ILE A 69 -9.43 38.39 -3.00
N LYS A 70 -9.75 39.28 -2.07
CA LYS A 70 -8.99 39.53 -0.83
C LYS A 70 -9.93 39.69 0.36
N LYS A 71 -9.35 39.64 1.56
CA LYS A 71 -10.05 40.01 2.79
C LYS A 71 -10.74 41.37 2.65
N GLY A 72 -12.01 41.42 3.06
CA GLY A 72 -12.88 42.60 2.94
C GLY A 72 -13.74 42.64 1.67
N ASP A 73 -13.50 41.78 0.68
CA ASP A 73 -14.33 41.72 -0.52
C ASP A 73 -15.70 41.07 -0.23
N ARG A 74 -16.70 41.45 -1.02
CA ARG A 74 -18.07 40.92 -0.97
C ARG A 74 -18.56 40.57 -2.36
N ASP A 75 -19.18 39.40 -2.49
CA ASP A 75 -19.89 38.96 -3.68
C ASP A 75 -21.02 39.96 -4.02
N SER A 76 -21.02 40.45 -5.27
CA SER A 76 -22.09 41.29 -5.82
C SER A 76 -22.78 40.56 -6.98
N ASP A 77 -22.21 40.65 -8.18
CA ASP A 77 -22.70 40.03 -9.41
C ASP A 77 -21.98 38.71 -9.74
N ASN A 78 -21.22 38.18 -8.78
CA ASN A 78 -20.51 36.91 -8.86
C ASN A 78 -20.60 36.16 -7.51
N ASN A 79 -20.09 34.94 -7.46
CA ASN A 79 -20.08 34.11 -6.25
C ASN A 79 -18.67 33.64 -5.84
N PHE A 80 -17.60 34.40 -6.12
CA PHE A 80 -16.23 33.94 -5.86
C PHE A 80 -15.99 33.63 -4.38
N VAL A 81 -16.50 34.46 -3.47
CA VAL A 81 -16.32 34.27 -2.03
C VAL A 81 -17.16 33.09 -1.52
N LYS A 82 -18.40 32.90 -2.01
CA LYS A 82 -19.17 31.70 -1.68
C LYS A 82 -18.52 30.42 -2.18
N ILE A 83 -17.96 30.41 -3.39
CA ILE A 83 -17.22 29.26 -3.92
C ILE A 83 -16.01 28.96 -3.03
N LEU A 84 -15.26 29.98 -2.61
CA LEU A 84 -14.18 29.84 -1.63
C LEU A 84 -14.67 29.23 -0.31
N GLN A 85 -15.74 29.76 0.27
CA GLN A 85 -16.27 29.32 1.57
C GLN A 85 -16.79 27.88 1.51
N TYR A 86 -17.54 27.52 0.47
CA TYR A 86 -17.97 26.13 0.26
C TYR A 86 -16.80 25.20 -0.03
N GLY A 87 -15.80 25.64 -0.80
CA GLY A 87 -14.56 24.90 -1.04
C GLY A 87 -13.79 24.61 0.25
N LEU A 88 -13.67 25.60 1.13
CA LEU A 88 -13.05 25.43 2.45
C LEU A 88 -13.80 24.37 3.27
N PHE A 89 -15.13 24.45 3.37
CA PHE A 89 -15.92 23.42 4.06
C PHE A 89 -15.72 22.03 3.44
N CYS A 90 -15.79 21.91 2.12
CA CYS A 90 -15.57 20.65 1.43
C CYS A 90 -14.16 20.07 1.64
N LYS A 91 -13.16 20.93 1.84
CA LYS A 91 -11.78 20.53 2.14
C LYS A 91 -11.52 20.29 3.63
N GLY A 92 -12.52 20.54 4.50
CA GLY A 92 -12.43 20.32 5.95
C GLY A 92 -11.93 21.52 6.76
N TYR A 93 -11.95 22.72 6.17
CA TYR A 93 -11.57 23.97 6.83
C TYR A 93 -12.82 24.81 7.09
N ASN A 94 -12.99 25.31 8.31
CA ASN A 94 -14.21 26.03 8.70
C ASN A 94 -14.06 27.55 8.50
N PRO A 95 -14.68 28.19 7.49
CA PRO A 95 -14.68 29.63 7.30
C PRO A 95 -15.70 30.37 8.19
N SER A 96 -16.20 29.73 9.26
CA SER A 96 -17.33 30.12 10.12
C SER A 96 -18.71 30.01 9.46
N ALA A 97 -18.93 30.67 8.32
CA ALA A 97 -20.21 30.66 7.62
C ALA A 97 -20.05 30.99 6.13
N VAL A 98 -21.04 30.62 5.32
CA VAL A 98 -21.13 31.01 3.91
C VAL A 98 -21.95 32.28 3.79
N THR A 99 -21.28 33.42 3.58
CA THR A 99 -21.89 34.76 3.58
C THR A 99 -21.68 35.51 2.28
N GLY A 100 -20.76 35.05 1.43
CA GLY A 100 -20.27 35.83 0.28
C GLY A 100 -19.44 37.05 0.70
N PHE A 101 -19.04 37.17 1.97
CA PHE A 101 -18.12 38.20 2.47
C PHE A 101 -16.83 37.56 2.98
N PHE A 102 -15.68 38.00 2.47
CA PHE A 102 -14.37 37.49 2.84
C PHE A 102 -13.91 38.16 4.15
N GLY A 103 -14.55 37.74 5.25
CA GLY A 103 -14.25 38.22 6.61
C GLY A 103 -13.13 37.44 7.32
N ASP A 104 -12.96 37.71 8.61
CA ASP A 104 -11.90 37.12 9.45
C ASP A 104 -11.94 35.59 9.47
N GLY A 105 -13.10 34.97 9.69
CA GLY A 105 -13.21 33.50 9.71
C GLY A 105 -12.82 32.84 8.38
N THR A 106 -13.10 33.47 7.24
CA THR A 106 -12.63 32.98 5.94
C THR A 106 -11.11 33.14 5.81
N MET A 107 -10.55 34.26 6.28
CA MET A 107 -9.10 34.48 6.29
C MET A 107 -8.37 33.49 7.18
N GLU A 108 -8.88 33.21 8.38
CA GLU A 108 -8.33 32.21 9.30
C GLU A 108 -8.28 30.82 8.66
N ALA A 109 -9.37 30.41 7.98
CA ALA A 109 -9.41 29.15 7.26
C ALA A 109 -8.40 29.10 6.08
N VAL A 110 -8.28 30.17 5.30
CA VAL A 110 -7.28 30.30 4.21
C VAL A 110 -5.85 30.29 4.75
N THR A 111 -5.60 30.93 5.89
CA THR A 111 -4.31 30.88 6.59
C THR A 111 -4.01 29.45 7.01
N LYS A 112 -4.97 28.76 7.62
CA LYS A 112 -4.79 27.38 8.07
C LYS A 112 -4.47 26.42 6.91
N VAL A 113 -5.14 26.55 5.77
CA VAL A 113 -4.81 25.79 4.54
C VAL A 113 -3.34 25.97 4.17
N GLN A 114 -2.85 27.21 4.16
CA GLN A 114 -1.47 27.50 3.77
C GLN A 114 -0.44 26.99 4.80
N LEU A 115 -0.75 27.10 6.09
CA LEU A 115 0.09 26.54 7.15
C LEU A 115 0.16 25.01 7.09
N ASP A 116 -0.97 24.34 6.86
CA ASP A 116 -1.02 22.88 6.69
C ASP A 116 -0.28 22.43 5.41
N ALA A 117 -0.29 23.25 4.34
CA ALA A 117 0.55 23.05 3.16
C ALA A 117 2.05 23.30 3.41
N GLY A 118 2.44 23.90 4.54
CA GLY A 118 3.84 24.11 4.96
C GLY A 118 4.38 25.53 4.78
N PHE A 119 3.56 26.49 4.34
CA PHE A 119 4.00 27.89 4.18
C PHE A 119 4.30 28.58 5.52
N SER A 120 5.16 29.60 5.50
CA SER A 120 5.40 30.49 6.65
C SER A 120 4.30 31.53 6.75
N GLU A 121 3.95 31.96 7.96
CA GLU A 121 3.05 33.11 8.17
C GLU A 121 3.51 34.37 7.43
N ASP A 122 4.83 34.59 7.34
CA ASP A 122 5.42 35.74 6.65
C ASP A 122 5.10 35.82 5.15
N TYR A 123 4.71 34.71 4.53
CA TYR A 123 4.36 34.63 3.11
C TYR A 123 2.84 34.64 2.86
N ILE A 124 2.03 34.63 3.92
CA ILE A 124 0.56 34.62 3.81
C ILE A 124 0.07 36.07 3.66
N THR A 125 -0.64 36.34 2.57
CA THR A 125 -1.20 37.67 2.30
C THR A 125 -2.72 37.66 2.40
N GLU A 126 -3.34 38.82 2.62
CA GLU A 126 -4.80 38.96 2.62
C GLU A 126 -5.45 38.71 1.25
N ARG A 127 -4.66 38.62 0.17
CA ARG A 127 -5.12 38.29 -1.18
C ARG A 127 -5.03 36.79 -1.42
N LEU A 128 -6.12 36.18 -1.85
CA LEU A 128 -6.14 34.77 -2.21
C LEU A 128 -5.53 34.57 -3.60
N SER A 129 -4.37 33.94 -3.67
CA SER A 129 -3.73 33.60 -4.94
C SER A 129 -4.48 32.49 -5.69
N ALA A 130 -4.35 32.45 -7.03
CA ALA A 130 -4.91 31.35 -7.83
C ALA A 130 -4.43 29.98 -7.35
N LYS A 131 -3.17 29.91 -6.90
CA LYS A 131 -2.54 28.66 -6.44
C LYS A 131 -3.20 28.13 -5.17
N VAL A 132 -3.44 29.00 -4.20
CA VAL A 132 -4.11 28.62 -2.95
C VAL A 132 -5.59 28.32 -3.23
N PHE A 133 -6.24 29.06 -4.14
CA PHE A 133 -7.62 28.76 -4.48
C PHE A 133 -7.77 27.41 -5.20
N LYS A 134 -6.85 27.10 -6.13
CA LYS A 134 -6.76 25.80 -6.78
C LYS A 134 -6.65 24.67 -5.77
N GLU A 135 -5.76 24.82 -4.78
CA GLU A 135 -5.60 23.85 -3.70
C GLU A 135 -6.88 23.72 -2.86
N ILE A 136 -7.57 24.82 -2.56
CA ILE A 136 -8.85 24.76 -1.83
C ILE A 136 -9.92 24.00 -2.62
N LEU A 137 -9.88 24.06 -3.95
CA LEU A 137 -10.85 23.43 -4.85
C LEU A 137 -10.38 22.08 -5.43
N CYS A 138 -9.47 21.39 -4.73
CA CYS A 138 -9.07 20.01 -5.05
C CYS A 138 -9.29 19.07 -3.85
N SER A 139 -9.32 17.76 -4.10
CA SER A 139 -9.53 16.73 -3.09
C SER A 139 -8.29 16.39 -2.27
N ASP A 140 -7.13 16.97 -2.59
CA ASP A 140 -5.86 16.63 -1.94
C ASP A 140 -5.93 16.97 -0.45
N ALA A 141 -5.40 16.08 0.39
CA ALA A 141 -5.34 16.31 1.83
C ALA A 141 -4.05 17.06 2.21
N LEU A 142 -4.17 18.08 3.04
CA LEU A 142 -3.04 18.86 3.59
C LEU A 142 -2.72 18.51 5.04
N VAL A 143 -3.50 17.60 5.61
CA VAL A 143 -3.33 17.06 6.95
C VAL A 143 -3.00 15.58 6.86
N LEU A 144 -2.35 15.04 7.89
CA LEU A 144 -2.01 13.63 7.94
C LEU A 144 -3.28 12.78 7.85
N VAL A 145 -3.38 11.94 6.82
CA VAL A 145 -4.52 11.04 6.64
C VAL A 145 -4.28 9.73 7.41
N PRO A 146 -5.33 8.92 7.66
CA PRO A 146 -5.16 7.57 8.18
C PRO A 146 -4.18 6.75 7.35
N GLY A 147 -3.28 6.04 8.03
CA GLY A 147 -2.18 5.30 7.40
C GLY A 147 -1.04 6.18 6.83
N GLY A 148 -1.15 7.51 6.91
CA GLY A 148 -0.10 8.44 6.50
C GLY A 148 1.10 8.45 7.46
N ASP A 149 2.28 8.74 6.91
CA ASP A 149 3.53 8.89 7.66
C ASP A 149 3.81 10.37 7.96
N SER A 150 3.93 10.71 9.24
CA SER A 150 4.13 12.09 9.69
C SER A 150 5.45 12.70 9.19
N LYS A 151 6.50 11.91 8.97
CA LYS A 151 7.76 12.39 8.38
C LYS A 151 7.64 12.57 6.87
N ILE A 152 6.87 11.73 6.17
CA ILE A 152 6.54 12.01 4.75
C ILE A 152 5.77 13.33 4.65
N ARG A 153 4.83 13.59 5.57
CA ARG A 153 4.15 14.88 5.62
C ARG A 153 5.12 16.04 5.84
N LEU A 154 6.10 15.90 6.75
CA LEU A 154 7.14 16.92 6.94
C LEU A 154 7.95 17.17 5.65
N ILE A 155 8.25 16.11 4.89
CA ILE A 155 8.92 16.22 3.60
C ILE A 155 8.04 16.99 2.60
N GLN A 156 6.76 16.64 2.48
CA GLN A 156 5.80 17.30 1.59
C GLN A 156 5.68 18.81 1.91
N GLN A 157 5.53 19.15 3.19
CA GLN A 157 5.47 20.54 3.66
C GLN A 157 6.77 21.30 3.36
N TYR A 158 7.93 20.65 3.55
CA TYR A 158 9.22 21.24 3.20
C TYR A 158 9.31 21.54 1.70
N LEU A 159 8.89 20.60 0.85
CA LEU A 159 8.91 20.76 -0.60
C LEU A 159 8.00 21.91 -1.04
N ASN A 160 6.77 21.98 -0.51
CA ASN A 160 5.86 23.09 -0.74
C ASN A 160 6.45 24.44 -0.32
N ARG A 161 7.06 24.50 0.87
CA ARG A 161 7.62 25.74 1.42
C ARG A 161 8.78 26.30 0.61
N TYR A 162 9.72 25.45 0.22
CA TYR A 162 10.99 25.88 -0.35
C TYR A 162 11.07 25.75 -1.88
N TYR A 163 10.24 24.89 -2.48
CA TYR A 163 10.23 24.64 -3.93
C TYR A 163 8.85 24.81 -4.56
N GLY A 164 7.82 25.16 -3.78
CA GLY A 164 6.47 25.41 -4.31
C GLY A 164 6.39 26.58 -5.30
N GLY A 165 7.45 27.34 -5.54
CA GLY A 165 7.50 28.28 -6.67
C GLY A 165 7.48 27.61 -8.04
N TYR A 166 7.81 26.32 -8.12
CA TYR A 166 8.05 25.60 -9.39
C TYR A 166 6.96 24.59 -9.76
N PHE A 167 6.02 24.31 -8.86
CA PHE A 167 4.94 23.35 -9.05
C PHE A 167 3.70 23.73 -8.23
N ASP A 168 2.52 23.17 -8.55
CA ASP A 168 1.29 23.33 -7.77
C ASP A 168 1.44 22.83 -6.33
N ILE A 169 0.64 23.30 -5.36
CA ILE A 169 0.75 22.78 -3.99
C ILE A 169 0.54 21.25 -4.05
N ILE A 170 1.47 20.49 -3.46
CA ILE A 170 1.33 19.03 -3.36
C ILE A 170 0.60 18.68 -2.06
N PRO A 171 -0.08 17.52 -2.00
CA PRO A 171 -0.69 17.04 -0.77
C PRO A 171 0.33 16.94 0.36
N CYS A 172 -0.14 17.16 1.58
CA CYS A 172 0.59 16.97 2.84
C CYS A 172 -0.09 15.87 3.67
N ASP A 173 -0.45 14.78 2.99
CA ASP A 173 -1.22 13.63 3.49
C ASP A 173 -0.36 12.59 4.22
N GLY A 174 0.97 12.67 4.08
CA GLY A 174 1.89 11.67 4.60
C GLY A 174 2.00 10.41 3.72
N LYS A 175 1.47 10.42 2.50
CA LYS A 175 1.61 9.31 1.54
C LYS A 175 2.55 9.71 0.40
N TYR A 176 3.52 8.86 0.11
CA TYR A 176 4.34 9.07 -1.08
C TYR A 176 3.49 8.82 -2.33
N ASN A 177 3.55 9.75 -3.28
CA ASN A 177 2.75 9.73 -4.51
C ASN A 177 3.49 10.44 -5.65
N ALA A 178 2.92 10.40 -6.86
CA ALA A 178 3.53 10.99 -8.04
C ALA A 178 3.84 12.49 -7.90
N ASN A 179 2.97 13.26 -7.22
CA ASN A 179 3.18 14.69 -6.97
C ASN A 179 4.38 14.93 -6.04
N THR A 180 4.50 14.14 -4.98
CA THR A 180 5.64 14.19 -4.05
C THR A 180 6.94 13.83 -4.77
N ASN A 181 6.94 12.79 -5.62
CA ASN A 181 8.12 12.41 -6.41
C ASN A 181 8.55 13.53 -7.36
N LYS A 182 7.60 14.09 -8.12
CA LYS A 182 7.88 15.18 -9.06
C LYS A 182 8.46 16.39 -8.34
N ALA A 183 7.93 16.73 -7.16
CA ALA A 183 8.44 17.81 -6.32
C ALA A 183 9.87 17.55 -5.81
N LEU A 184 10.22 16.30 -5.45
CA LEU A 184 11.60 15.93 -5.10
C LEU A 184 12.56 16.11 -6.26
N ILE A 185 12.16 15.71 -7.48
CA ILE A 185 13.00 15.87 -8.67
C ILE A 185 13.19 17.36 -8.99
N TYR A 186 12.15 18.18 -8.89
CA TYR A 186 12.28 19.64 -8.99
C TYR A 186 13.27 20.19 -7.95
N ALA A 187 13.12 19.79 -6.69
CA ALA A 187 13.99 20.24 -5.62
C ALA A 187 15.45 19.85 -5.85
N PHE A 188 15.69 18.63 -6.37
CA PHE A 188 17.02 18.18 -6.78
C PHE A 188 17.57 19.02 -7.93
N GLN A 189 16.80 19.21 -9.02
CA GLN A 189 17.21 20.01 -10.17
C GLN A 189 17.68 21.40 -9.75
N ILE A 190 16.86 22.13 -9.00
CA ILE A 190 17.17 23.48 -8.52
C ILE A 190 18.37 23.47 -7.56
N SER A 191 18.42 22.53 -6.61
CA SER A 191 19.53 22.44 -5.65
C SER A 191 20.87 22.04 -6.28
N ALA A 192 20.82 21.29 -7.38
CA ALA A 192 21.99 20.86 -8.13
C ALA A 192 22.48 21.93 -9.13
N GLY A 193 21.75 23.04 -9.28
CA GLY A 193 22.14 24.19 -10.10
C GLY A 193 21.45 24.28 -11.46
N MET A 194 20.39 23.51 -11.71
CA MET A 194 19.55 23.72 -12.90
C MET A 194 18.82 25.06 -12.80
N ASP A 195 18.77 25.80 -13.91
CA ASP A 195 17.99 27.03 -13.95
C ASP A 195 16.48 26.73 -13.86
N ALA A 196 15.74 27.69 -13.31
CA ALA A 196 14.30 27.53 -13.05
C ALA A 196 13.44 27.35 -14.31
N TYR A 197 13.90 27.81 -15.48
CA TYR A 197 13.17 27.69 -16.73
C TYR A 197 13.36 26.32 -17.38
N THR A 198 14.48 25.66 -17.10
CA THR A 198 14.77 24.28 -17.55
C THR A 198 14.20 23.23 -16.61
N ALA A 199 14.13 23.52 -15.31
CA ALA A 199 13.60 22.58 -14.32
C ALA A 199 12.14 22.19 -14.65
N ASN A 200 11.86 20.89 -14.61
CA ASN A 200 10.58 20.33 -15.06
C ASN A 200 10.08 19.14 -14.24
N GLY A 201 10.81 18.74 -13.19
CA GLY A 201 10.46 17.61 -12.33
C GLY A 201 10.63 16.23 -12.99
N ASN A 202 11.26 16.16 -14.17
CA ASN A 202 11.59 14.91 -14.85
C ASN A 202 13.09 14.58 -14.72
N PHE A 203 13.41 13.30 -14.50
CA PHE A 203 14.80 12.85 -14.37
C PHE A 203 15.44 12.52 -15.74
N GLY A 204 15.47 13.52 -16.64
CA GLY A 204 16.03 13.40 -17.98
C GLY A 204 17.56 13.51 -18.04
N PRO A 205 18.16 13.52 -19.25
CA PRO A 205 19.61 13.58 -19.45
C PRO A 205 20.31 14.74 -18.72
N ALA A 206 19.73 15.94 -18.70
CA ALA A 206 20.30 17.08 -17.96
C ALA A 206 20.35 16.82 -16.45
N THR A 207 19.30 16.23 -15.88
CA THR A 207 19.24 15.84 -14.47
C THR A 207 20.26 14.73 -14.16
N GLN A 208 20.48 13.79 -15.08
CA GLN A 208 21.50 12.75 -14.94
C GLN A 208 22.92 13.32 -14.91
N GLU A 209 23.24 14.31 -15.75
CA GLU A 209 24.55 14.98 -15.71
C GLU A 209 24.76 15.71 -14.39
N LEU A 210 23.74 16.41 -13.89
CA LEU A 210 23.79 17.02 -12.56
C LEU A 210 23.99 15.98 -11.46
N ALA A 211 23.34 14.81 -11.54
CA ALA A 211 23.55 13.73 -10.56
C ALA A 211 24.99 13.21 -10.56
N LYS A 212 25.64 13.07 -11.72
CA LYS A 212 27.07 12.70 -11.81
C LYS A 212 27.99 13.74 -11.19
N GLN A 213 27.67 15.02 -11.34
CA GLN A 213 28.45 16.14 -10.79
C GLN A 213 28.20 16.35 -9.28
N ASN A 214 27.14 15.73 -8.74
CA ASN A 214 26.68 15.90 -7.37
C ASN A 214 26.72 14.62 -6.55
N THR A 215 27.85 13.89 -6.63
CA THR A 215 28.16 12.80 -5.71
C THR A 215 28.23 13.30 -4.26
N LEU A 216 27.61 12.56 -3.34
CA LEU A 216 27.66 12.86 -1.90
C LEU A 216 28.35 11.74 -1.12
N THR A 217 29.23 12.15 -0.22
CA THR A 217 29.96 11.32 0.75
C THR A 217 30.06 12.06 2.09
N VAL A 218 30.58 11.39 3.13
CA VAL A 218 30.98 12.06 4.37
C VAL A 218 31.90 13.26 4.06
N GLY A 219 31.63 14.40 4.71
CA GLY A 219 32.35 15.67 4.50
C GLY A 219 31.87 16.52 3.32
N THR A 220 30.87 16.09 2.56
CA THR A 220 30.33 16.86 1.43
C THR A 220 29.66 18.17 1.89
N GLY A 221 30.08 19.30 1.32
CA GLY A 221 29.54 20.65 1.62
C GLY A 221 28.25 21.03 0.87
N LYS A 222 27.43 20.05 0.44
CA LYS A 222 26.21 20.26 -0.38
C LYS A 222 24.94 20.02 0.44
N GLY A 223 24.74 20.82 1.49
CA GLY A 223 23.74 20.57 2.54
C GLY A 223 22.30 20.31 2.07
N LYS A 224 21.81 21.11 1.12
CA LYS A 224 20.47 20.92 0.53
C LYS A 224 20.33 19.57 -0.18
N LEU A 225 21.35 19.17 -0.96
CA LEU A 225 21.35 17.89 -1.66
C LEU A 225 21.45 16.72 -0.68
N VAL A 226 22.26 16.84 0.37
CA VAL A 226 22.29 15.86 1.46
C VAL A 226 20.89 15.66 2.06
N LYS A 227 20.20 16.75 2.39
CA LYS A 227 18.83 16.69 2.93
C LYS A 227 17.83 16.02 1.98
N LEU A 228 17.89 16.34 0.69
CA LEU A 228 17.05 15.70 -0.34
C LEU A 228 17.36 14.21 -0.50
N ALA A 229 18.62 13.80 -0.41
CA ALA A 229 18.99 12.38 -0.39
C ALA A 229 18.43 11.68 0.86
N LYS A 230 18.47 12.30 2.04
CA LYS A 230 17.83 11.75 3.26
C LYS A 230 16.31 11.63 3.10
N PHE A 231 15.65 12.58 2.44
CA PHE A 231 14.22 12.45 2.11
C PHE A 231 13.95 11.26 1.20
N GLY A 232 14.74 11.11 0.13
CA GLY A 232 14.63 9.97 -0.79
C GLY A 232 14.82 8.64 -0.06
N LEU A 233 15.85 8.53 0.79
CA LEU A 233 16.12 7.32 1.59
C LEU A 233 14.92 6.99 2.49
N TYR A 234 14.42 7.97 3.24
CA TYR A 234 13.27 7.77 4.11
C TYR A 234 12.02 7.37 3.33
N ILE A 235 11.73 8.01 2.19
CA ILE A 235 10.57 7.66 1.38
C ILE A 235 10.65 6.21 0.90
N ASN A 236 11.80 5.79 0.38
CA ASN A 236 12.04 4.44 -0.14
C ASN A 236 12.26 3.38 0.94
N GLY A 237 12.17 3.73 2.23
CA GLY A 237 12.35 2.81 3.36
C GLY A 237 11.43 1.60 3.36
N VAL A 238 11.98 0.40 3.57
CA VAL A 238 11.14 -0.74 3.94
C VAL A 238 10.72 -0.55 5.40
N ARG A 239 9.42 -0.67 5.66
CA ARG A 239 8.88 -0.51 7.02
C ARG A 239 8.66 -1.87 7.67
N LYS A 240 9.43 -2.20 8.71
CA LYS A 240 9.19 -3.35 9.59
C LYS A 240 8.84 -2.84 10.99
N PHE A 241 7.69 -3.21 11.55
CA PHE A 241 7.21 -2.67 12.83
C PHE A 241 7.19 -1.12 12.94
N LYS A 242 6.93 -0.41 11.83
CA LYS A 242 7.09 1.06 11.67
C LYS A 242 8.52 1.59 11.77
N GLU A 243 9.52 0.73 11.87
CA GLU A 243 10.90 1.13 11.70
C GLU A 243 11.21 1.17 10.21
N ASN A 244 11.67 2.33 9.78
CA ASN A 244 12.08 2.57 8.42
C ASN A 244 13.56 2.22 8.30
N SER A 245 13.87 1.22 7.47
CA SER A 245 15.20 0.64 7.30
C SER A 245 16.28 1.65 6.87
N PHE A 246 15.88 2.78 6.28
CA PHE A 246 16.79 3.80 5.75
C PHE A 246 16.62 5.16 6.46
N ASP A 247 15.95 5.19 7.62
CA ASP A 247 15.77 6.42 8.41
C ASP A 247 17.10 6.88 9.03
N CYS A 248 17.72 7.88 8.40
CA CYS A 248 18.90 8.59 8.88
C CYS A 248 18.60 10.00 9.43
N SER A 249 17.36 10.24 9.89
CA SER A 249 16.95 11.52 10.51
C SER A 249 17.08 11.52 12.04
N ASP A 250 17.35 12.69 12.62
CA ASP A 250 17.40 12.90 14.07
C ASP A 250 16.03 13.34 14.58
N GLY A 251 15.26 12.41 15.15
CA GLY A 251 13.85 12.64 15.48
C GLY A 251 13.05 13.04 14.22
N ASN A 252 12.50 14.25 14.21
CA ASN A 252 11.78 14.82 13.06
C ASN A 252 12.66 15.74 12.18
N ASN A 253 13.98 15.77 12.44
CA ASN A 253 14.90 16.66 11.75
C ASN A 253 15.76 15.90 10.72
N PHE A 254 15.64 16.30 9.46
CA PHE A 254 16.54 15.90 8.39
C PHE A 254 17.66 16.92 8.28
N THR A 255 18.81 16.59 8.89
CA THR A 255 19.99 17.46 8.89
C THR A 255 20.62 17.56 7.50
N GLU A 256 21.36 18.64 7.27
CA GLU A 256 22.10 18.89 6.03
C GLU A 256 23.51 18.26 6.02
N THR A 257 23.82 17.41 7.01
CA THR A 257 25.12 16.78 7.18
C THR A 257 25.08 15.32 6.74
N PHE A 258 26.03 14.94 5.88
CA PHE A 258 26.27 13.55 5.52
C PHE A 258 27.16 12.94 6.60
N ASP A 259 26.52 12.27 7.56
CA ASP A 259 27.15 11.59 8.68
C ASP A 259 27.26 10.08 8.44
N GLU A 260 27.91 9.36 9.36
CA GLU A 260 28.09 7.91 9.29
C GLU A 260 26.73 7.17 9.29
N ARG A 261 25.72 7.70 9.97
CA ARG A 261 24.36 7.13 9.97
C ARG A 261 23.75 7.18 8.57
N MET A 262 23.91 8.28 7.85
CA MET A 262 23.50 8.38 6.45
C MET A 262 24.31 7.45 5.55
N GLU A 263 25.63 7.35 5.73
CA GLU A 263 26.47 6.42 4.97
C GLU A 263 25.98 4.97 5.11
N ASN A 264 25.68 4.54 6.34
CA ASN A 264 25.15 3.21 6.61
C ASN A 264 23.75 3.03 5.99
N ALA A 265 22.86 4.02 6.08
CA ALA A 265 21.56 3.98 5.41
C ALA A 265 21.70 3.87 3.88
N VAL A 266 22.70 4.52 3.28
CA VAL A 266 23.00 4.38 1.83
C VAL A 266 23.49 2.97 1.52
N LYS A 267 24.38 2.38 2.33
CA LYS A 267 24.83 0.99 2.14
C LYS A 267 23.66 0.00 2.20
N GLU A 268 22.75 0.15 3.15
CA GLU A 268 21.56 -0.69 3.25
C GLU A 268 20.61 -0.47 2.06
N PHE A 269 20.46 0.76 1.58
CA PHE A 269 19.68 1.06 0.37
C PHE A 269 20.30 0.47 -0.91
N GLN A 270 21.63 0.54 -1.04
CA GLN A 270 22.36 -0.06 -2.17
C GLN A 270 22.18 -1.59 -2.19
N LYS A 271 22.26 -2.24 -1.03
CA LYS A 271 21.95 -3.69 -0.89
C LYS A 271 20.50 -3.97 -1.26
N PHE A 272 19.56 -3.19 -0.71
CA PHE A 272 18.13 -3.37 -0.95
C PHE A 272 17.72 -3.17 -2.40
N THR A 273 18.44 -2.36 -3.19
CA THR A 273 18.15 -2.15 -4.61
C THR A 273 18.92 -3.10 -5.53
N GLY A 274 19.68 -4.05 -4.98
CA GLY A 274 20.45 -5.04 -5.75
C GLY A 274 21.67 -4.45 -6.46
N MET A 275 22.31 -3.42 -5.89
CA MET A 275 23.57 -2.90 -6.43
C MET A 275 24.73 -3.85 -6.12
N LEU A 276 25.58 -4.12 -7.11
CA LEU A 276 26.74 -5.02 -6.94
C LEU A 276 27.90 -4.38 -6.16
N ASN A 277 28.02 -3.04 -6.20
CA ASN A 277 29.00 -2.29 -5.43
C ASN A 277 28.30 -1.58 -4.27
N ILE A 278 28.75 -1.84 -3.04
CA ILE A 278 28.22 -1.26 -1.80
C ILE A 278 29.31 -0.41 -1.15
N ASP A 279 29.24 0.90 -1.35
CA ASP A 279 30.27 1.86 -0.92
C ASP A 279 29.73 2.98 -0.02
N GLY A 280 28.41 3.08 0.16
CA GLY A 280 27.78 4.14 0.96
C GLY A 280 27.80 5.52 0.30
N VAL A 281 28.14 5.61 -0.98
CA VAL A 281 28.22 6.85 -1.74
C VAL A 281 26.90 7.13 -2.46
N VAL A 282 26.40 8.36 -2.39
CA VAL A 282 25.26 8.78 -3.22
C VAL A 282 25.79 9.27 -4.56
N ASP A 283 25.96 8.34 -5.51
CA ASP A 283 26.34 8.62 -6.89
C ASP A 283 25.09 8.67 -7.82
N ILE A 284 25.28 8.70 -9.15
CA ILE A 284 24.16 8.66 -10.10
C ILE A 284 23.26 7.43 -9.91
N LYS A 285 23.81 6.27 -9.52
CA LYS A 285 23.04 5.03 -9.34
C LYS A 285 22.08 5.19 -8.16
N VAL A 286 22.58 5.72 -7.05
CA VAL A 286 21.75 6.01 -5.88
C VAL A 286 20.75 7.12 -6.17
N TRP A 287 21.18 8.24 -6.76
CA TRP A 287 20.28 9.34 -7.11
C TRP A 287 19.09 8.91 -7.96
N MET A 288 19.35 8.12 -9.01
CA MET A 288 18.27 7.63 -9.87
C MET A 288 17.39 6.62 -9.13
N SER A 289 17.97 5.73 -8.32
CA SER A 289 17.20 4.74 -7.56
C SER A 289 16.30 5.36 -6.49
N LEU A 290 16.64 6.57 -6.00
CA LEU A 290 15.80 7.32 -5.09
C LEU A 290 14.55 7.94 -5.75
N PHE A 291 14.61 8.28 -7.04
CA PHE A 291 13.63 9.16 -7.69
C PHE A 291 12.92 8.57 -8.91
N VAL A 292 13.46 7.52 -9.52
CA VAL A 292 12.94 6.89 -10.74
C VAL A 292 12.88 5.39 -10.54
N SER A 293 11.80 4.76 -11.03
CA SER A 293 11.57 3.33 -10.87
C SER A 293 12.77 2.49 -11.32
N THR A 294 13.30 2.74 -12.52
CA THR A 294 14.43 1.97 -13.09
C THR A 294 15.74 2.00 -12.28
N GLY A 295 15.88 2.94 -11.35
CA GLY A 295 17.19 3.38 -10.91
C GLY A 295 18.05 3.82 -12.09
N TYR A 296 19.36 3.58 -12.03
CA TYR A 296 20.26 3.84 -13.18
C TYR A 296 20.23 2.64 -14.15
N PRO A 297 19.64 2.78 -15.36
CA PRO A 297 19.41 1.64 -16.25
C PRO A 297 20.68 0.96 -16.74
N LYS A 298 21.82 1.66 -16.71
CA LYS A 298 23.13 1.15 -17.13
C LYS A 298 23.95 0.57 -15.97
N ARG A 299 23.33 0.33 -14.80
CA ARG A 299 23.99 -0.39 -13.71
C ARG A 299 24.19 -1.85 -14.11
N ASP A 300 25.28 -2.44 -13.63
CA ASP A 300 25.55 -3.86 -13.84
C ASP A 300 24.50 -4.70 -13.10
N VAL A 301 24.06 -5.77 -13.72
CA VAL A 301 23.04 -6.70 -13.21
C VAL A 301 23.46 -8.14 -13.49
N LEU A 302 22.89 -9.08 -12.74
CA LEU A 302 23.21 -10.51 -12.85
C LEU A 302 22.10 -11.32 -13.52
N ALA A 303 20.91 -10.74 -13.72
CA ALA A 303 19.79 -11.42 -14.35
C ALA A 303 19.36 -10.72 -15.65
N CYS A 304 18.70 -11.47 -16.51
CA CYS A 304 18.01 -10.97 -17.69
C CYS A 304 16.72 -11.74 -17.91
N ASP A 305 15.87 -11.29 -18.82
CA ASP A 305 14.83 -12.13 -19.41
C ASP A 305 14.79 -11.96 -20.93
N ALA A 306 14.23 -12.97 -21.61
CA ALA A 306 14.19 -13.03 -23.06
C ALA A 306 12.88 -13.62 -23.54
N SER A 307 12.29 -13.02 -24.57
CA SER A 307 11.15 -13.59 -25.31
C SER A 307 11.59 -14.53 -26.44
N THR A 308 12.87 -14.52 -26.82
CA THR A 308 13.43 -15.38 -27.87
C THR A 308 14.01 -16.65 -27.27
N GLN A 309 13.77 -17.81 -27.89
CA GLN A 309 14.47 -19.04 -27.53
C GLN A 309 15.99 -18.91 -27.67
N ILE A 310 16.70 -19.39 -26.65
CA ILE A 310 18.13 -19.25 -26.49
C ILE A 310 18.85 -20.50 -27.03
N THR A 311 19.71 -20.28 -28.02
CA THR A 311 20.62 -21.29 -28.56
C THR A 311 21.89 -21.41 -27.71
N GLU A 312 22.71 -22.43 -27.95
CA GLU A 312 24.01 -22.58 -27.28
C GLU A 312 24.93 -21.36 -27.47
N THR A 313 24.94 -20.77 -28.67
CA THR A 313 25.76 -19.58 -28.96
C THR A 313 25.25 -18.36 -28.20
N LYS A 314 23.93 -18.18 -28.11
CA LYS A 314 23.33 -17.10 -27.31
C LYS A 314 23.56 -17.30 -25.81
N ALA A 315 23.44 -18.53 -25.30
CA ALA A 315 23.73 -18.84 -23.90
C ALA A 315 25.18 -18.50 -23.52
N LYS A 316 26.17 -18.90 -24.36
CA LYS A 316 27.59 -18.50 -24.20
C LYS A 316 27.75 -16.99 -24.15
N ARG A 317 27.04 -16.27 -25.02
CA ARG A 317 27.08 -14.80 -25.08
C ARG A 317 26.49 -14.16 -23.82
N ILE A 318 25.36 -14.67 -23.34
CA ILE A 318 24.70 -14.23 -22.10
C ILE A 318 25.67 -14.40 -20.92
N TYR A 319 26.24 -15.59 -20.75
CA TYR A 319 27.15 -15.87 -19.64
C TYR A 319 28.43 -15.02 -19.67
N ALA A 320 28.99 -14.81 -20.87
CA ALA A 320 30.16 -13.95 -21.08
C ALA A 320 29.92 -12.46 -20.79
N ASN A 321 28.66 -12.04 -20.73
CA ASN A 321 28.24 -10.68 -20.35
C ASN A 321 27.75 -10.63 -18.89
N ASP A 322 28.28 -11.51 -18.04
CA ASP A 322 28.08 -11.56 -16.58
C ASP A 322 26.68 -11.90 -16.05
N PHE A 323 25.73 -12.19 -16.94
CA PHE A 323 24.46 -12.78 -16.52
C PHE A 323 24.66 -14.19 -15.98
N ARG A 324 23.93 -14.51 -14.92
CA ARG A 324 23.90 -15.82 -14.26
C ARG A 324 22.49 -16.40 -14.19
N ILE A 325 21.46 -15.56 -14.32
CA ILE A 325 20.07 -15.93 -14.21
C ILE A 325 19.32 -15.42 -15.45
N ILE A 326 18.44 -16.24 -16.03
CA ILE A 326 17.59 -15.85 -17.16
C ILE A 326 16.12 -16.19 -16.95
N GLY A 327 15.25 -15.20 -17.15
CA GLY A 327 13.81 -15.36 -17.19
C GLY A 327 13.37 -15.87 -18.54
N ARG A 328 12.58 -16.93 -18.56
CA ARG A 328 12.06 -17.52 -19.79
C ARG A 328 10.60 -17.92 -19.64
N TYR A 329 9.87 -17.83 -20.74
CA TYR A 329 8.42 -18.00 -20.77
C TYR A 329 8.05 -19.48 -20.84
N LEU A 330 7.03 -19.90 -20.09
CA LEU A 330 6.53 -21.29 -20.12
C LEU A 330 5.77 -21.60 -21.42
N THR A 331 5.08 -20.60 -21.93
CA THR A 331 4.12 -20.69 -23.04
C THR A 331 4.36 -19.54 -24.04
N GLY A 332 3.54 -19.49 -25.08
CA GLY A 332 3.51 -18.33 -25.96
C GLY A 332 4.28 -18.48 -27.27
N CYS A 333 3.87 -17.68 -28.24
CA CYS A 333 4.67 -17.33 -29.41
C CYS A 333 4.79 -15.81 -29.63
N THR A 334 5.81 -15.40 -30.36
CA THR A 334 5.97 -14.03 -30.88
C THR A 334 5.77 -14.03 -32.39
N ALA A 335 5.65 -12.85 -33.00
CA ALA A 335 5.62 -12.72 -34.46
C ALA A 335 6.87 -13.32 -35.15
N ASN A 336 7.98 -13.46 -34.42
CA ASN A 336 9.27 -13.91 -34.93
C ASN A 336 9.60 -15.37 -34.56
N GLY A 337 8.66 -16.10 -33.94
CA GLY A 337 8.86 -17.50 -33.57
C GLY A 337 8.44 -17.83 -32.13
N PRO A 338 8.71 -19.07 -31.67
CA PRO A 338 8.31 -19.54 -30.35
C PRO A 338 8.92 -18.70 -29.21
N LYS A 339 8.10 -18.42 -28.19
CA LYS A 339 8.49 -17.70 -26.96
C LYS A 339 8.79 -18.67 -25.82
N ASN A 340 8.11 -19.80 -25.83
CA ASN A 340 8.11 -20.82 -24.79
C ASN A 340 9.47 -21.52 -24.64
N LEU A 341 9.74 -21.97 -23.41
CA LEU A 341 10.84 -22.84 -23.05
C LEU A 341 10.71 -24.23 -23.69
N THR A 342 11.84 -24.90 -23.84
CA THR A 342 11.92 -26.32 -24.15
C THR A 342 12.92 -27.02 -23.23
N ARG A 343 12.82 -28.34 -23.06
CA ARG A 343 13.80 -29.12 -22.28
C ARG A 343 15.21 -29.07 -22.88
N GLU A 344 15.31 -28.94 -24.20
CA GLU A 344 16.59 -28.73 -24.89
C GLU A 344 17.20 -27.37 -24.53
N GLU A 345 16.41 -26.29 -24.58
CA GLU A 345 16.84 -24.95 -24.16
C GLU A 345 17.28 -24.94 -22.69
N LEU A 346 16.52 -25.56 -21.78
CA LEU A 346 16.90 -25.68 -20.37
C LEU A 346 18.25 -26.38 -20.20
N SER A 347 18.48 -27.49 -20.92
CA SER A 347 19.76 -28.20 -20.90
C SER A 347 20.92 -27.32 -21.39
N ILE A 348 20.70 -26.54 -22.45
CA ILE A 348 21.69 -25.58 -22.97
C ILE A 348 22.04 -24.54 -21.90
N LEU A 349 21.04 -23.95 -21.25
CA LEU A 349 21.22 -22.91 -20.24
C LEU A 349 21.99 -23.45 -19.03
N PHE A 350 21.61 -24.63 -18.51
CA PHE A 350 22.25 -25.24 -17.35
C PHE A 350 23.68 -25.68 -17.64
N ASN A 351 23.94 -26.28 -18.81
CA ASN A 351 25.30 -26.65 -19.24
C ASN A 351 26.23 -25.45 -19.36
N GLN A 352 25.67 -24.26 -19.67
CA GLN A 352 26.41 -23.01 -19.71
C GLN A 352 26.63 -22.39 -18.31
N GLY A 353 25.99 -22.93 -17.27
CA GLY A 353 26.07 -22.42 -15.90
C GLY A 353 25.08 -21.29 -15.60
N LEU A 354 23.99 -21.18 -16.38
CA LEU A 354 22.90 -20.24 -16.11
C LEU A 354 21.80 -20.94 -15.28
N SER A 355 21.16 -20.19 -14.40
CA SER A 355 19.89 -20.57 -13.75
C SER A 355 18.70 -19.92 -14.47
N VAL A 356 17.50 -20.46 -14.29
CA VAL A 356 16.28 -20.03 -14.97
C VAL A 356 15.19 -19.66 -13.96
N PHE A 357 14.37 -18.65 -14.27
CA PHE A 357 13.08 -18.44 -13.61
C PHE A 357 11.94 -18.42 -14.63
N ALA A 358 10.79 -18.98 -14.24
CA ALA A 358 9.67 -19.23 -15.14
C ALA A 358 8.69 -18.03 -15.18
N ILE A 359 8.35 -17.59 -16.39
CA ILE A 359 7.39 -16.50 -16.63
C ILE A 359 6.15 -17.06 -17.34
N TYR A 360 4.96 -16.65 -16.92
CA TYR A 360 3.71 -16.93 -17.61
C TYR A 360 3.07 -15.64 -18.12
N GLN A 361 2.83 -15.55 -19.44
CA GLN A 361 2.23 -14.37 -20.08
C GLN A 361 1.55 -14.75 -21.40
N ASP A 362 0.25 -15.03 -21.35
CA ASP A 362 -0.57 -15.46 -22.51
C ASP A 362 -1.69 -14.47 -22.89
N GLU A 363 -1.77 -13.31 -22.24
CA GLU A 363 -2.79 -12.28 -22.52
C GLU A 363 -2.95 -12.00 -24.03
N LYS A 364 -1.85 -11.85 -24.76
CA LYS A 364 -1.88 -11.59 -26.20
C LYS A 364 -2.50 -12.75 -27.00
N GLU A 365 -2.33 -13.99 -26.55
CA GLU A 365 -2.93 -15.16 -27.20
C GLU A 365 -4.45 -15.20 -26.98
N TYR A 366 -4.93 -14.76 -25.82
CA TYR A 366 -6.36 -14.61 -25.57
C TYR A 366 -7.02 -13.68 -26.59
N TYR A 367 -6.40 -12.54 -26.92
CA TYR A 367 -6.94 -11.58 -27.90
C TYR A 367 -6.93 -12.09 -29.35
N ASN A 368 -6.10 -13.08 -29.69
CA ASN A 368 -6.22 -13.74 -31.00
C ASN A 368 -7.54 -14.50 -31.15
N CYS A 369 -8.10 -15.00 -30.05
CA CYS A 369 -9.37 -15.72 -30.01
C CYS A 369 -10.57 -14.82 -29.65
N HIS A 370 -10.31 -13.57 -29.23
CA HIS A 370 -11.31 -12.56 -28.89
C HIS A 370 -11.04 -11.26 -29.67
N PRO A 371 -11.07 -11.29 -31.02
CA PRO A 371 -10.68 -10.16 -31.87
C PRO A 371 -11.61 -8.94 -31.74
N ASP A 372 -12.80 -9.13 -31.17
CA ASP A 372 -13.78 -8.06 -30.92
C ASP A 372 -13.46 -7.25 -29.65
N GLU A 373 -12.47 -7.67 -28.86
CA GLU A 373 -12.07 -6.97 -27.64
C GLU A 373 -10.89 -6.02 -27.91
N GLU A 374 -11.10 -4.73 -27.62
CA GLU A 374 -10.11 -3.68 -27.91
C GLU A 374 -9.18 -3.34 -26.73
N THR A 375 -9.39 -3.94 -25.55
CA THR A 375 -8.62 -3.60 -24.34
C THR A 375 -8.25 -4.84 -23.55
N THR A 376 -7.06 -4.80 -22.92
CA THR A 376 -6.50 -5.87 -22.08
C THR A 376 -7.32 -6.22 -20.83
N VAL A 377 -8.38 -5.45 -20.57
CA VAL A 377 -9.14 -5.43 -19.32
C VAL A 377 -9.93 -6.72 -19.09
N HIS A 378 -10.58 -7.27 -20.10
CA HIS A 378 -11.49 -8.42 -19.89
C HIS A 378 -10.76 -9.73 -19.59
N TYR A 379 -9.49 -9.83 -19.99
CA TYR A 379 -8.62 -10.96 -19.67
C TYR A 379 -8.48 -11.16 -18.15
N TYR A 380 -8.25 -10.09 -17.38
CA TYR A 380 -7.94 -10.23 -15.96
C TYR A 380 -9.22 -10.38 -15.13
N ASN A 381 -9.55 -11.63 -14.78
CA ASN A 381 -10.63 -11.99 -13.88
C ASN A 381 -10.32 -13.32 -13.18
N TYR A 382 -11.14 -13.70 -12.20
CA TYR A 382 -10.95 -14.91 -11.40
C TYR A 382 -10.86 -16.20 -12.23
N ASP A 383 -11.80 -16.43 -13.15
CA ASP A 383 -11.86 -17.67 -13.93
C ASP A 383 -10.65 -17.79 -14.88
N GLN A 384 -10.26 -16.67 -15.50
CA GLN A 384 -9.05 -16.63 -16.32
C GLN A 384 -7.81 -16.92 -15.49
N GLY A 385 -7.69 -16.36 -14.28
CA GLY A 385 -6.56 -16.64 -13.39
C GLY A 385 -6.44 -18.11 -13.00
N TYR A 386 -7.58 -18.76 -12.72
CA TYR A 386 -7.61 -20.20 -12.46
C TYR A 386 -7.17 -21.01 -13.69
N SER A 387 -7.64 -20.65 -14.89
CA SER A 387 -7.23 -21.28 -16.14
C SER A 387 -5.76 -21.06 -16.47
N ASP A 388 -5.23 -19.87 -16.21
CA ASP A 388 -3.84 -19.49 -16.45
C ASP A 388 -2.89 -20.29 -15.55
N ALA A 389 -3.22 -20.39 -14.27
CA ALA A 389 -2.47 -21.22 -13.33
C ALA A 389 -2.46 -22.70 -13.77
N LYS A 390 -3.59 -23.22 -14.27
CA LYS A 390 -3.64 -24.57 -14.83
C LYS A 390 -2.64 -24.77 -15.96
N LYS A 391 -2.70 -23.92 -16.99
CA LYS A 391 -1.80 -24.00 -18.14
C LYS A 391 -0.34 -23.85 -17.73
N ALA A 392 -0.05 -22.91 -16.83
CA ALA A 392 1.30 -22.67 -16.34
C ALA A 392 1.88 -23.87 -15.59
N VAL A 393 1.08 -24.50 -14.72
CA VAL A 393 1.48 -25.71 -13.98
C VAL A 393 1.69 -26.88 -14.93
N GLU A 394 0.78 -27.13 -15.87
CA GLU A 394 0.92 -28.19 -16.87
C GLU A 394 2.21 -28.01 -17.70
N ALA A 395 2.47 -26.79 -18.19
CA ALA A 395 3.69 -26.49 -18.94
C ALA A 395 4.96 -26.65 -18.09
N ALA A 396 4.93 -26.23 -16.82
CA ALA A 396 6.07 -26.38 -15.91
C ALA A 396 6.37 -27.86 -15.60
N GLU A 397 5.33 -28.69 -15.41
CA GLU A 397 5.47 -30.14 -15.19
C GLU A 397 6.03 -30.85 -16.42
N ASP A 398 5.54 -30.52 -17.62
CA ASP A 398 6.02 -31.09 -18.89
C ASP A 398 7.50 -30.76 -19.17
N LEU A 399 7.95 -29.58 -18.73
CA LEU A 399 9.35 -29.16 -18.80
C LEU A 399 10.22 -29.81 -17.72
N GLY A 400 9.62 -30.43 -16.70
CA GLY A 400 10.32 -31.00 -15.56
C GLY A 400 10.85 -29.93 -14.60
N ILE A 401 10.20 -28.77 -14.50
CA ILE A 401 10.59 -27.75 -13.51
C ILE A 401 10.34 -28.30 -12.11
N PRO A 402 11.33 -28.25 -11.19
CA PRO A 402 11.15 -28.74 -9.82
C PRO A 402 9.95 -28.10 -9.11
N TYR A 403 9.22 -28.87 -8.32
CA TYR A 403 8.19 -28.32 -7.42
C TYR A 403 8.81 -27.35 -6.40
N GLY A 404 7.99 -26.37 -5.96
CA GLY A 404 8.38 -25.27 -5.09
C GLY A 404 8.89 -24.03 -5.84
N GLU A 405 9.36 -24.20 -7.08
CA GLU A 405 9.82 -23.09 -7.91
C GLU A 405 8.71 -22.06 -8.17
N PRO A 406 9.05 -20.75 -8.22
CA PRO A 406 8.09 -19.71 -8.53
C PRO A 406 7.77 -19.63 -10.02
N ILE A 407 6.49 -19.44 -10.33
CA ILE A 407 6.00 -19.03 -11.64
C ILE A 407 5.56 -17.56 -11.53
N PHE A 408 6.17 -16.68 -12.32
CA PHE A 408 5.84 -15.26 -12.36
C PHE A 408 4.71 -15.01 -13.36
N PHE A 409 3.50 -14.80 -12.86
CA PHE A 409 2.33 -14.45 -13.67
C PHE A 409 2.37 -12.96 -14.01
N ALA A 410 2.34 -12.65 -15.30
CA ALA A 410 2.55 -11.29 -15.80
C ALA A 410 1.26 -10.47 -15.89
N VAL A 411 1.34 -9.23 -15.39
CA VAL A 411 0.40 -8.14 -15.62
C VAL A 411 1.17 -7.00 -16.29
N ASP A 412 1.27 -7.09 -17.62
CA ASP A 412 2.10 -6.19 -18.44
C ASP A 412 1.31 -4.98 -18.96
N TYR A 413 0.64 -4.27 -18.04
CA TYR A 413 -0.20 -3.12 -18.36
C TYR A 413 -0.28 -2.12 -17.19
N ASP A 414 -0.52 -0.84 -17.51
CA ASP A 414 -0.64 0.24 -16.51
C ASP A 414 -2.06 0.34 -15.94
N PHE A 415 -2.46 -0.65 -15.13
CA PHE A 415 -3.72 -0.57 -14.41
C PHE A 415 -3.64 0.45 -13.26
N ASN A 416 -4.67 1.29 -13.17
CA ASN A 416 -4.84 2.19 -12.04
C ASN A 416 -5.29 1.43 -10.77
N ASP A 417 -5.46 2.13 -9.66
CA ASP A 417 -5.86 1.52 -8.39
C ASP A 417 -7.22 0.81 -8.44
N ASP A 418 -8.21 1.39 -9.13
CA ASP A 418 -9.56 0.80 -9.22
C ASP A 418 -9.51 -0.47 -10.07
N GLN A 419 -8.87 -0.42 -11.24
CA GLN A 419 -8.70 -1.58 -12.12
C GLN A 419 -7.89 -2.69 -11.44
N THR A 420 -6.84 -2.34 -10.69
CA THR A 420 -6.08 -3.31 -9.90
C THR A 420 -6.98 -4.01 -8.87
N THR A 421 -7.88 -3.25 -8.24
CA THR A 421 -8.85 -3.79 -7.27
C THR A 421 -9.85 -4.74 -7.93
N ASP A 422 -10.46 -4.29 -9.02
CA ASP A 422 -11.63 -4.95 -9.59
C ASP A 422 -11.27 -6.12 -10.51
N MET A 423 -10.02 -6.20 -10.97
CA MET A 423 -9.62 -7.14 -12.03
C MET A 423 -8.39 -7.96 -11.66
N ILE A 424 -7.30 -7.31 -11.25
CA ILE A 424 -6.01 -7.98 -11.02
C ILE A 424 -6.04 -8.81 -9.72
N ILE A 425 -6.62 -8.26 -8.65
CA ILE A 425 -6.79 -9.00 -7.40
C ILE A 425 -7.63 -10.28 -7.62
N PRO A 426 -8.81 -10.21 -8.27
CA PRO A 426 -9.57 -11.42 -8.62
C PRO A 426 -8.80 -12.44 -9.47
N HIS A 427 -8.02 -11.98 -10.47
CA HIS A 427 -7.19 -12.87 -11.28
C HIS A 427 -6.17 -13.64 -10.43
N PHE A 428 -5.46 -12.97 -9.54
CA PHE A 428 -4.53 -13.63 -8.60
C PHE A 428 -5.25 -14.51 -7.55
N GLN A 429 -6.49 -14.21 -7.17
CA GLN A 429 -7.31 -15.12 -6.37
C GLN A 429 -7.58 -16.44 -7.10
N GLY A 430 -7.90 -16.38 -8.39
CA GLY A 430 -8.09 -17.57 -9.24
C GLY A 430 -6.80 -18.39 -9.36
N ILE A 431 -5.66 -17.73 -9.60
CA ILE A 431 -4.34 -18.37 -9.65
C ILE A 431 -4.07 -19.10 -8.34
N ALA A 432 -4.25 -18.41 -7.21
CA ALA A 432 -3.94 -18.95 -5.90
C ALA A 432 -4.89 -20.08 -5.47
N LYS A 433 -6.16 -20.02 -5.89
CA LYS A 433 -7.11 -21.13 -5.75
C LYS A 433 -6.61 -22.39 -6.47
N TYR A 434 -6.24 -22.28 -7.75
CA TYR A 434 -5.78 -23.43 -8.51
C TYR A 434 -4.52 -24.07 -7.90
N ILE A 435 -3.52 -23.24 -7.56
CA ILE A 435 -2.26 -23.73 -6.98
C ILE A 435 -2.51 -24.47 -5.66
N ARG A 436 -3.39 -23.93 -4.81
CA ARG A 436 -3.80 -24.56 -3.55
C ARG A 436 -4.48 -25.91 -3.78
N ASP A 437 -5.52 -25.94 -4.61
CA ASP A 437 -6.32 -27.15 -4.87
C ASP A 437 -5.50 -28.26 -5.56
N ASN A 438 -4.30 -27.94 -6.04
CA ASN A 438 -3.38 -28.87 -6.70
C ASN A 438 -2.10 -29.11 -5.88
N GLY A 439 -2.20 -29.08 -4.55
CA GLY A 439 -1.16 -29.52 -3.63
C GLY A 439 0.04 -28.58 -3.52
N HIS A 440 -0.15 -27.29 -3.78
CA HIS A 440 0.90 -26.26 -3.67
C HIS A 440 2.19 -26.59 -4.43
N LYS A 441 2.09 -27.27 -5.58
CA LYS A 441 3.23 -27.73 -6.39
C LYS A 441 4.22 -26.62 -6.76
N TYR A 442 3.74 -25.40 -7.01
CA TYR A 442 4.57 -24.26 -7.39
C TYR A 442 4.23 -23.03 -6.55
N THR A 443 5.20 -22.12 -6.44
CA THR A 443 5.01 -20.84 -5.74
C THR A 443 4.49 -19.79 -6.72
N ILE A 444 3.66 -18.86 -6.25
CA ILE A 444 3.14 -17.76 -7.08
C ILE A 444 4.09 -16.56 -6.99
N GLY A 445 4.56 -16.10 -8.16
CA GLY A 445 5.20 -14.81 -8.34
C GLY A 445 4.31 -13.87 -9.16
N CYS A 446 4.47 -12.56 -8.95
CA CYS A 446 3.78 -11.53 -9.71
C CYS A 446 4.80 -10.75 -10.55
N TYR A 447 4.58 -10.64 -11.86
CA TYR A 447 5.25 -9.63 -12.69
C TYR A 447 4.34 -8.44 -12.96
N GLY A 448 4.82 -7.22 -12.71
CA GLY A 448 4.07 -6.00 -13.01
C GLY A 448 4.59 -4.74 -12.31
N PRO A 449 3.86 -3.61 -12.42
CA PRO A 449 4.24 -2.35 -11.79
C PRO A 449 4.36 -2.47 -10.27
N ARG A 450 5.16 -1.60 -9.64
CA ARG A 450 5.37 -1.58 -8.18
C ARG A 450 4.08 -1.64 -7.38
N ASN A 451 3.06 -0.87 -7.78
CA ASN A 451 1.76 -0.85 -7.13
C ASN A 451 1.06 -2.23 -7.16
N ILE A 452 0.96 -2.85 -8.35
CA ILE A 452 0.35 -4.17 -8.51
C ILE A 452 1.12 -5.20 -7.69
N CYS A 453 2.43 -5.29 -7.86
CA CYS A 453 3.29 -6.20 -7.10
C CYS A 453 3.15 -6.02 -5.59
N THR A 454 3.15 -4.77 -5.11
CA THR A 454 2.95 -4.44 -3.69
C THR A 454 1.58 -4.92 -3.21
N ARG A 455 0.51 -4.65 -3.98
CA ARG A 455 -0.85 -5.04 -3.58
C ARG A 455 -0.99 -6.55 -3.58
N ILE A 456 -0.68 -7.24 -4.66
CA ILE A 456 -0.77 -8.71 -4.74
C ILE A 456 0.08 -9.41 -3.68
N GLY A 457 1.29 -8.91 -3.42
CA GLY A 457 2.14 -9.37 -2.32
C GLY A 457 1.51 -9.12 -0.95
N ASN A 458 0.98 -7.91 -0.71
CA ASN A 458 0.31 -7.57 0.54
C ASN A 458 -0.94 -8.45 0.76
N TYR A 459 -1.72 -8.76 -0.28
CA TYR A 459 -2.86 -9.69 -0.24
C TYR A 459 -2.46 -11.16 -0.03
N GLY A 460 -1.16 -11.48 0.00
CA GLY A 460 -0.67 -12.84 0.23
C GLY A 460 -0.85 -13.76 -0.97
N TYR A 461 -1.20 -13.25 -2.15
CA TYR A 461 -1.37 -14.06 -3.35
C TYR A 461 -0.06 -14.33 -4.08
N ALA A 462 0.99 -13.51 -3.88
CA ALA A 462 2.30 -13.73 -4.46
C ALA A 462 3.42 -13.65 -3.41
N LYS A 463 4.26 -14.71 -3.37
CA LYS A 463 5.43 -14.76 -2.50
C LYS A 463 6.54 -13.83 -2.98
N TYR A 464 6.69 -13.70 -4.29
CA TYR A 464 7.78 -12.94 -4.91
C TYR A 464 7.27 -11.96 -5.97
N SER A 465 7.95 -10.82 -6.08
CA SER A 465 7.70 -9.83 -7.13
C SER A 465 8.84 -9.77 -8.14
N PHE A 466 8.47 -9.79 -9.42
CA PHE A 466 9.31 -9.42 -10.56
C PHE A 466 8.81 -8.07 -11.09
N VAL A 467 9.52 -6.98 -10.79
CA VAL A 467 8.98 -5.63 -10.95
C VAL A 467 9.28 -5.07 -12.35
N SER A 468 8.28 -4.50 -13.01
CA SER A 468 8.39 -3.91 -14.36
C SER A 468 8.85 -2.44 -14.31
N ASP A 469 9.99 -2.14 -13.67
CA ASP A 469 10.41 -0.76 -13.41
C ASP A 469 10.89 0.00 -14.66
N MET A 470 11.28 -0.70 -15.74
CA MET A 470 11.64 -0.13 -17.04
C MET A 470 10.52 0.71 -17.67
N SER A 471 9.27 0.39 -17.34
CA SER A 471 8.09 1.17 -17.73
C SER A 471 7.92 2.40 -16.84
N THR A 472 8.85 3.35 -16.93
CA THR A 472 8.83 4.62 -16.16
C THR A 472 7.60 5.49 -16.42
N GLY A 473 6.87 5.22 -17.50
CA GLY A 473 5.61 5.89 -17.85
C GLY A 473 4.43 5.43 -16.99
N TYR A 474 4.46 4.19 -16.49
CA TYR A 474 3.33 3.58 -15.78
C TYR A 474 3.02 4.32 -14.47
N SER A 475 1.74 4.63 -14.28
CA SER A 475 1.19 5.20 -13.06
C SER A 475 1.51 4.35 -11.84
N GLY A 476 1.45 3.02 -11.97
CA GLY A 476 1.77 2.06 -10.92
C GLY A 476 3.25 2.03 -10.48
N ASN A 477 4.14 2.74 -11.18
CA ASN A 477 5.54 2.91 -10.80
C ASN A 477 5.84 4.30 -10.21
N LYS A 478 4.99 5.30 -10.47
CA LYS A 478 5.21 6.68 -10.05
C LYS A 478 4.66 6.93 -8.65
N GLY A 479 5.56 7.18 -7.70
CA GLY A 479 5.16 7.38 -6.30
C GLY A 479 4.96 6.07 -5.53
N PHE A 480 5.46 4.96 -6.06
CA PHE A 480 5.49 3.67 -5.40
C PHE A 480 6.95 3.24 -5.18
N ILE A 481 7.20 2.65 -4.01
CA ILE A 481 8.53 2.12 -3.66
C ILE A 481 8.67 0.69 -4.18
N LEU A 482 9.90 0.20 -4.27
CA LEU A 482 10.15 -1.19 -4.61
C LEU A 482 9.53 -2.11 -3.52
N PRO A 483 8.70 -3.11 -3.86
CA PRO A 483 8.05 -3.98 -2.87
C PRO A 483 9.06 -4.79 -2.05
N ASP A 484 8.84 -5.03 -0.75
CA ASP A 484 9.81 -5.80 0.06
C ASP A 484 10.01 -7.24 -0.45
N ASN A 485 8.97 -7.86 -1.01
CA ASN A 485 9.05 -9.22 -1.57
C ASN A 485 9.68 -9.28 -2.98
N TRP A 486 10.29 -8.20 -3.48
CA TRP A 486 10.94 -8.19 -4.78
C TRP A 486 12.14 -9.16 -4.83
N VAL A 487 12.24 -9.88 -5.95
CA VAL A 487 13.37 -10.78 -6.26
C VAL A 487 14.04 -10.45 -7.57
N PHE A 488 13.27 -9.89 -8.51
CA PHE A 488 13.72 -9.43 -9.80
C PHE A 488 13.15 -8.03 -10.09
N ASP A 489 13.92 -7.21 -10.77
CA ASP A 489 13.57 -5.83 -11.12
C ASP A 489 14.06 -5.52 -12.55
N GLN A 490 13.14 -5.43 -13.51
CA GLN A 490 13.43 -5.20 -14.92
C GLN A 490 13.69 -3.71 -15.17
N ILE A 491 14.90 -3.34 -15.61
CA ILE A 491 15.34 -1.93 -15.63
C ILE A 491 15.71 -1.37 -17.00
N ARG A 492 16.00 -2.22 -18.00
CA ARG A 492 16.47 -1.76 -19.31
C ARG A 492 16.36 -2.84 -20.38
N GLU A 493 15.72 -2.53 -21.49
CA GLU A 493 15.84 -3.30 -22.73
C GLU A 493 17.19 -3.04 -23.42
N TYR A 494 17.80 -4.07 -23.97
CA TYR A 494 18.92 -3.93 -24.89
C TYR A 494 19.03 -5.08 -25.89
N THR A 495 19.51 -4.79 -27.09
CA THR A 495 19.81 -5.80 -28.12
C THR A 495 21.30 -6.13 -28.10
N GLN A 496 21.64 -7.42 -28.18
CA GLN A 496 23.01 -7.88 -28.34
C GLN A 496 23.16 -8.84 -29.53
N GLY A 497 24.36 -8.87 -30.10
CA GLY A 497 24.74 -9.82 -31.13
C GLY A 497 25.36 -11.09 -30.56
N SER A 498 25.00 -12.23 -31.13
CA SER A 498 25.75 -13.50 -31.11
C SER A 498 26.11 -13.92 -32.54
N ALA A 499 26.93 -14.96 -32.68
CA ALA A 499 27.37 -15.44 -33.99
C ALA A 499 26.22 -15.96 -34.88
N ASP A 500 25.10 -16.34 -34.26
CA ASP A 500 23.87 -16.82 -34.88
C ASP A 500 22.74 -15.78 -34.92
N GLY A 501 23.07 -14.49 -34.73
CA GLY A 501 22.15 -13.37 -34.93
C GLY A 501 22.00 -12.46 -33.71
N ALA A 502 21.35 -11.31 -33.91
CA ALA A 502 20.99 -10.43 -32.81
C ALA A 502 19.75 -10.93 -32.07
N PHE A 503 19.66 -10.64 -30.77
CA PHE A 503 18.49 -10.93 -29.96
C PHE A 503 18.33 -9.87 -28.87
N ALA A 504 17.08 -9.58 -28.52
CA ALA A 504 16.73 -8.66 -27.45
C ALA A 504 16.77 -9.38 -26.09
N LEU A 505 17.25 -8.67 -25.09
CA LEU A 505 17.17 -9.03 -23.68
C LEU A 505 16.74 -7.83 -22.88
N ASP A 506 16.03 -8.10 -21.80
CA ASP A 506 15.80 -7.13 -20.75
C ASP A 506 16.77 -7.38 -19.60
N CYS A 507 17.46 -6.33 -19.15
CA CYS A 507 18.33 -6.37 -17.98
C CYS A 507 17.48 -6.37 -16.71
N VAL A 508 17.77 -7.32 -15.84
CA VAL A 508 17.01 -7.56 -14.60
C VAL A 508 17.96 -7.54 -13.41
N ALA A 509 17.76 -6.62 -12.48
CA ALA A 509 18.45 -6.65 -11.19
C ALA A 509 17.86 -7.76 -10.30
N THR A 510 18.66 -8.28 -9.37
CA THR A 510 18.24 -9.33 -8.43
C THR A 510 18.46 -8.89 -7.00
N SER A 511 17.53 -9.26 -6.11
CA SER A 511 17.68 -9.04 -4.67
C SER A 511 18.51 -10.12 -3.98
N GLY A 512 18.80 -11.23 -4.69
CA GLY A 512 19.46 -12.41 -4.14
C GLY A 512 18.57 -13.33 -3.30
N LYS A 513 17.30 -12.96 -3.05
CA LYS A 513 16.31 -13.78 -2.32
C LYS A 513 15.88 -15.04 -3.08
N TYR A 514 16.02 -15.04 -4.41
CA TYR A 514 15.77 -16.18 -5.29
C TYR A 514 16.72 -16.12 -6.49
N ASN A 515 17.35 -17.25 -6.84
CA ASN A 515 18.44 -17.32 -7.83
C ASN A 515 18.11 -18.19 -9.06
N GLY A 516 16.84 -18.57 -9.23
CA GLY A 516 16.43 -19.47 -10.31
C GLY A 516 16.74 -20.96 -10.02
N PHE A 517 16.04 -21.84 -10.74
CA PHE A 517 16.36 -23.27 -10.79
C PHE A 517 17.43 -23.56 -11.84
N ASN A 518 18.16 -24.66 -11.68
CA ASN A 518 19.32 -24.99 -12.51
C ASN A 518 19.36 -26.46 -12.96
N HIS A 519 18.25 -27.17 -12.83
CA HIS A 519 18.11 -28.55 -13.26
C HIS A 519 16.65 -28.85 -13.61
N ILE A 520 16.44 -29.94 -14.35
CA ILE A 520 15.12 -30.53 -14.59
C ILE A 520 14.97 -31.83 -13.81
N ILE A 521 13.73 -32.18 -13.50
CA ILE A 521 13.33 -33.48 -12.97
C ILE A 521 12.76 -34.30 -14.13
N ASP A 522 13.45 -35.38 -14.49
CA ASP A 522 13.15 -36.07 -15.74
C ASP A 522 11.84 -36.86 -15.72
N ARG A 523 11.44 -37.34 -14.54
CA ARG A 523 10.25 -38.16 -14.36
C ARG A 523 9.37 -37.62 -13.22
N PRO A 524 8.04 -37.54 -13.41
CA PRO A 524 7.13 -36.98 -12.40
C PRO A 524 7.25 -37.61 -11.01
N GLU A 525 7.55 -38.91 -10.92
CA GLU A 525 7.71 -39.61 -9.63
C GLU A 525 8.94 -39.18 -8.82
N GLN A 526 9.89 -38.48 -9.44
CA GLN A 526 11.08 -37.94 -8.78
C GLN A 526 10.85 -36.54 -8.19
N GLN A 527 9.72 -35.91 -8.52
CA GLN A 527 9.36 -34.62 -7.97
C GLN A 527 9.19 -34.71 -6.45
N ILE A 528 9.77 -33.76 -5.73
CA ILE A 528 9.60 -33.64 -4.28
C ILE A 528 8.37 -32.78 -4.04
N LYS A 529 7.25 -33.41 -3.73
CA LYS A 529 6.03 -32.70 -3.34
C LYS A 529 6.24 -32.02 -1.99
N PRO A 530 5.66 -30.83 -1.76
CA PRO A 530 5.55 -30.28 -0.42
C PRO A 530 4.92 -31.33 0.50
N SER A 531 5.59 -31.61 1.63
CA SER A 531 4.99 -32.49 2.62
C SER A 531 3.82 -31.78 3.30
N SER A 532 2.91 -32.53 3.92
CA SER A 532 1.86 -31.93 4.75
C SER A 532 2.41 -30.99 5.82
N ARG A 533 3.64 -31.26 6.28
CA ARG A 533 4.33 -30.40 7.23
C ARG A 533 4.77 -29.07 6.62
N ASP A 534 5.23 -29.07 5.38
CA ASP A 534 5.64 -27.86 4.66
C ASP A 534 4.45 -26.95 4.41
N VAL A 535 3.31 -27.52 4.02
CA VAL A 535 2.05 -26.80 3.82
C VAL A 535 1.56 -26.17 5.13
N ALA A 536 1.56 -26.95 6.23
CA ALA A 536 1.21 -26.46 7.56
C ALA A 536 2.14 -25.32 8.01
N ASN A 537 3.45 -25.48 7.81
CA ASN A 537 4.44 -24.47 8.17
C ASN A 537 4.25 -23.19 7.36
N GLY A 538 4.00 -23.30 6.05
CA GLY A 538 3.71 -22.16 5.19
C GLY A 538 2.50 -21.37 5.67
N PHE A 539 1.38 -22.05 5.94
CA PHE A 539 0.18 -21.43 6.52
C PHE A 539 0.48 -20.63 7.80
N CYS A 540 1.19 -21.24 8.76
CA CYS A 540 1.45 -20.58 10.03
C CYS A 540 2.45 -19.42 9.90
N VAL A 541 3.52 -19.57 9.11
CA VAL A 541 4.51 -18.50 8.87
C VAL A 541 3.87 -17.32 8.14
N ASP A 542 3.06 -17.58 7.11
CA ASP A 542 2.39 -16.52 6.35
C ASP A 542 1.34 -15.79 7.22
N THR A 543 0.64 -16.53 8.09
CA THR A 543 -0.30 -15.94 9.06
C THR A 543 0.41 -15.08 10.11
N LEU A 544 1.56 -15.52 10.64
CA LEU A 544 2.38 -14.73 11.57
C LEU A 544 2.95 -13.47 10.89
N LYS A 545 3.46 -13.60 9.66
CA LYS A 545 3.94 -12.46 8.86
C LYS A 545 2.85 -11.45 8.59
N LEU A 546 1.61 -11.91 8.34
CA LEU A 546 0.47 -11.02 8.16
C LEU A 546 0.17 -10.18 9.42
N LEU A 547 0.42 -10.76 10.61
CA LEU A 547 0.33 -10.05 11.90
C LEU A 547 1.58 -9.19 12.20
N GLY A 548 2.51 -9.10 11.25
CA GLY A 548 3.78 -8.39 11.38
C GLY A 548 4.86 -9.17 12.12
N ILE A 549 4.64 -10.45 12.47
CA ILE A 549 5.60 -11.28 13.20
C ILE A 549 6.43 -12.07 12.18
N ASP A 550 7.57 -11.50 11.79
CA ASP A 550 8.51 -12.09 10.82
C ASP A 550 9.43 -13.11 11.53
N VAL A 551 8.89 -14.31 11.76
CA VAL A 551 9.60 -15.43 12.41
C VAL A 551 9.43 -16.70 11.60
N ASP A 552 10.46 -17.55 11.61
CA ASP A 552 10.34 -18.93 11.15
C ASP A 552 9.86 -19.81 12.29
N ILE A 553 8.96 -20.75 12.00
CA ILE A 553 8.51 -21.72 13.01
C ILE A 553 9.55 -22.82 13.11
N VAL A 554 10.37 -22.71 14.15
CA VAL A 554 11.49 -23.63 14.38
C VAL A 554 10.98 -25.01 14.84
N LYS A 555 9.84 -25.06 15.54
CA LYS A 555 9.28 -26.31 16.07
C LYS A 555 7.77 -26.20 16.35
N PHE A 556 6.94 -27.07 15.79
CA PHE A 556 5.54 -27.17 16.23
C PHE A 556 5.45 -27.84 17.60
N ASN A 557 4.31 -27.63 18.25
CA ASN A 557 3.99 -28.06 19.61
C ASN A 557 4.88 -27.42 20.68
N ALA A 558 5.73 -26.47 20.30
CA ALA A 558 6.48 -25.61 21.20
C ALA A 558 5.84 -24.23 21.25
N GLU A 559 5.72 -23.68 22.46
CA GLU A 559 5.37 -22.28 22.65
C GLU A 559 6.62 -21.42 22.44
N THR A 560 6.47 -20.34 21.70
CA THR A 560 7.52 -19.34 21.47
C THR A 560 7.02 -17.97 21.88
N GLU A 561 7.90 -17.18 22.48
CA GLU A 561 7.59 -15.81 22.92
C GLU A 561 8.35 -14.80 22.06
N VAL A 562 7.65 -13.77 21.62
CA VAL A 562 8.19 -12.61 20.91
C VAL A 562 7.84 -11.37 21.71
N SER A 563 8.86 -10.68 22.21
CA SER A 563 8.67 -9.38 22.84
C SER A 563 8.57 -8.31 21.76
N LEU A 564 7.42 -7.65 21.68
CA LEU A 564 7.20 -6.49 20.84
C LEU A 564 7.06 -5.25 21.75
N PRO A 565 7.29 -4.03 21.24
CA PRO A 565 7.08 -2.83 22.04
C PRO A 565 5.63 -2.76 22.58
N GLY A 566 5.45 -2.79 23.90
CA GLY A 566 4.17 -2.64 24.59
C GLY A 566 3.31 -3.91 24.70
N VAL A 567 3.79 -5.04 24.17
CA VAL A 567 3.04 -6.29 24.14
C VAL A 567 3.97 -7.49 24.00
N THR A 568 3.72 -8.51 24.80
CA THR A 568 4.39 -9.80 24.68
C THR A 568 3.46 -10.76 23.95
N VAL A 569 3.96 -11.37 22.86
CA VAL A 569 3.17 -12.32 22.05
C VAL A 569 3.72 -13.71 22.26
N LYS A 570 2.89 -14.61 22.78
CA LYS A 570 3.16 -16.04 22.82
C LYS A 570 2.42 -16.71 21.68
N TYR A 571 3.09 -17.56 20.92
CA TYR A 571 2.43 -18.31 19.87
C TYR A 571 2.82 -19.78 19.91
N LYS A 572 1.91 -20.63 19.45
CA LYS A 572 2.08 -22.07 19.31
C LYS A 572 1.41 -22.54 18.02
N ALA A 573 2.16 -23.26 17.20
CA ALA A 573 1.62 -23.95 16.03
C ALA A 573 1.52 -25.45 16.33
N THR A 574 0.40 -26.08 15.98
CA THR A 574 0.14 -27.52 16.13
C THR A 574 -0.42 -28.10 14.83
N GLN A 575 -0.21 -29.39 14.65
CA GLN A 575 -0.75 -30.15 13.53
C GLN A 575 -1.33 -31.45 14.08
N GLY A 576 -2.59 -31.73 13.78
CA GLY A 576 -3.34 -32.87 14.33
C GLY A 576 -3.69 -32.78 15.82
N GLU A 577 -3.17 -31.77 16.52
CA GLU A 577 -3.41 -31.50 17.95
C GLU A 577 -4.14 -30.17 18.14
N SER A 578 -5.13 -30.17 19.03
CA SER A 578 -5.89 -28.98 19.39
C SER A 578 -5.14 -28.15 20.43
N ILE A 579 -5.10 -26.84 20.24
CA ILE A 579 -4.62 -25.85 21.20
C ILE A 579 -5.78 -25.53 22.15
N SER A 580 -5.59 -25.86 23.43
CA SER A 580 -6.55 -25.47 24.47
C SER A 580 -6.44 -23.98 24.74
N ILE A 581 -7.57 -23.30 24.64
CA ILE A 581 -7.74 -21.94 25.15
C ILE A 581 -8.08 -22.07 26.63
N GLY A 582 -7.35 -21.37 27.51
CA GLY A 582 -7.57 -21.45 28.96
C GLY A 582 -8.97 -21.00 29.40
N ASP A 583 -9.37 -21.36 30.61
CA ASP A 583 -10.62 -20.87 31.22
C ASP A 583 -10.52 -19.36 31.51
N GLY A 584 -11.65 -18.65 31.46
CA GLY A 584 -11.71 -17.20 31.78
C GLY A 584 -11.62 -16.25 30.58
N PHE A 585 -11.73 -16.77 29.36
CA PHE A 585 -11.91 -15.96 28.15
C PHE A 585 -13.40 -15.86 27.76
N THR A 586 -13.85 -14.64 27.45
CA THR A 586 -15.08 -14.45 26.67
C THR A 586 -14.73 -14.59 25.19
N ARG A 587 -15.41 -15.49 24.47
CA ARG A 587 -14.98 -16.00 23.16
C ARG A 587 -16.02 -15.85 22.06
N ALA A 588 -15.57 -15.82 20.81
CA ALA A 588 -16.40 -15.95 19.62
C ALA A 588 -15.67 -16.77 18.55
N LYS A 589 -16.45 -17.56 17.80
CA LYS A 589 -15.96 -18.43 16.74
C LYS A 589 -16.59 -18.05 15.40
N PHE A 590 -15.78 -17.98 14.36
CA PHE A 590 -16.20 -17.67 12.99
C PHE A 590 -15.80 -18.81 12.07
N ASP A 591 -16.77 -19.56 11.56
CA ASP A 591 -16.52 -20.60 10.58
C ASP A 591 -16.23 -20.00 9.20
N ILE A 592 -15.28 -20.60 8.49
CA ILE A 592 -14.83 -20.19 7.16
C ILE A 592 -15.06 -21.35 6.20
N VAL A 593 -15.77 -21.07 5.11
CA VAL A 593 -16.04 -22.00 4.03
C VAL A 593 -15.64 -21.35 2.71
N ASP A 594 -14.79 -22.03 1.94
CA ASP A 594 -14.25 -21.56 0.66
C ASP A 594 -13.74 -20.11 0.68
N GLY A 595 -13.00 -19.79 1.74
CA GLY A 595 -12.36 -18.51 1.96
C GLY A 595 -13.32 -17.38 2.35
N LYS A 596 -14.52 -17.72 2.86
CA LYS A 596 -15.53 -16.74 3.27
C LYS A 596 -16.17 -17.10 4.60
N ILE A 597 -16.44 -16.07 5.40
CA ILE A 597 -17.33 -16.15 6.56
C ILE A 597 -18.75 -15.82 6.11
N GLU A 598 -19.66 -16.80 6.17
CA GLU A 598 -21.07 -16.63 5.77
C GLU A 598 -22.01 -16.26 6.92
N ASP A 599 -21.46 -15.84 8.06
CA ASP A 599 -22.24 -15.37 9.19
C ASP A 599 -22.94 -14.04 8.88
N LYS A 600 -24.26 -13.97 9.09
CA LYS A 600 -25.07 -12.78 8.74
C LYS A 600 -24.72 -11.56 9.58
N ALA A 601 -24.40 -11.76 10.86
CA ALA A 601 -23.99 -10.67 11.72
C ALA A 601 -22.64 -10.14 11.22
N TYR A 602 -21.67 -11.01 10.93
CA TYR A 602 -20.38 -10.67 10.33
C TYR A 602 -20.48 -10.02 8.95
N ILE A 603 -21.35 -10.47 8.05
CA ILE A 603 -21.48 -9.82 6.73
C ILE A 603 -22.09 -8.42 6.87
N THR A 604 -23.10 -8.27 7.72
CA THR A 604 -23.72 -6.97 8.03
C THR A 604 -22.69 -6.04 8.67
N ALA A 605 -21.86 -6.60 9.54
CA ALA A 605 -20.72 -5.96 10.19
C ALA A 605 -19.79 -5.29 9.17
N THR A 606 -19.25 -6.11 8.28
CA THR A 606 -18.25 -5.72 7.29
C THR A 606 -18.81 -4.68 6.31
N LYS A 607 -20.10 -4.75 5.97
CA LYS A 607 -20.80 -3.74 5.15
C LYS A 607 -20.94 -2.39 5.86
N GLY A 608 -21.34 -2.39 7.13
CA GLY A 608 -21.39 -1.17 7.94
C GLY A 608 -20.02 -0.50 8.06
N PHE A 609 -18.97 -1.32 8.12
CA PHE A 609 -17.60 -0.85 8.21
C PHE A 609 -17.06 -0.23 6.92
N LYS A 610 -17.33 -0.83 5.75
CA LYS A 610 -17.02 -0.21 4.45
C LYS A 610 -17.64 1.18 4.33
N ASN A 611 -18.86 1.37 4.83
CA ASN A 611 -19.53 2.67 4.81
C ASN A 611 -18.86 3.71 5.73
N VAL A 612 -18.24 3.30 6.84
CA VAL A 612 -17.44 4.21 7.70
C VAL A 612 -16.03 4.43 7.15
N SER A 613 -15.46 3.47 6.42
CA SER A 613 -14.17 3.65 5.74
C SER A 613 -14.16 4.82 4.75
N GLU A 614 -15.32 5.19 4.24
CA GLU A 614 -15.55 6.31 3.35
C GLU A 614 -15.72 7.66 4.11
N ASP A 615 -15.81 7.64 5.44
CA ASP A 615 -15.94 8.81 6.30
C ASP A 615 -14.60 9.16 6.98
N ASN A 616 -13.84 10.05 6.35
CA ASN A 616 -12.53 10.52 6.81
C ASN A 616 -12.53 11.17 8.22
N SER A 617 -13.69 11.46 8.81
CA SER A 617 -13.80 12.14 10.11
C SER A 617 -13.36 11.29 11.32
N MET A 618 -13.37 9.96 11.21
CA MET A 618 -13.05 9.07 12.33
C MET A 618 -11.55 8.75 12.47
N MET A 619 -10.72 9.17 11.50
CA MET A 619 -9.28 8.86 11.44
C MET A 619 -8.92 7.35 11.53
N VAL A 620 -9.80 6.46 11.04
CA VAL A 620 -9.62 5.00 11.07
C VAL A 620 -9.18 4.50 9.69
N ASP A 621 -8.09 3.73 9.61
CA ASP A 621 -7.66 3.06 8.36
C ASP A 621 -8.45 1.77 8.11
N ALA A 622 -9.72 1.93 7.78
CA ALA A 622 -10.66 0.83 7.62
C ALA A 622 -10.32 -0.10 6.45
N SER A 623 -9.74 0.41 5.37
CA SER A 623 -9.33 -0.41 4.23
C SER A 623 -8.28 -1.46 4.63
N GLY A 624 -7.31 -1.10 5.47
CA GLY A 624 -6.29 -2.04 5.95
C GLY A 624 -6.85 -3.23 6.75
N ILE A 625 -8.03 -3.08 7.37
CA ILE A 625 -8.64 -4.15 8.18
C ILE A 625 -9.42 -5.12 7.31
N LEU A 626 -10.23 -4.59 6.39
CA LEU A 626 -10.97 -5.41 5.45
C LEU A 626 -9.99 -6.26 4.62
N ASP A 627 -8.85 -5.66 4.29
CA ASP A 627 -7.71 -6.32 3.66
C ASP A 627 -7.15 -7.45 4.54
N PHE A 628 -6.80 -7.18 5.80
CA PHE A 628 -6.36 -8.21 6.75
C PHE A 628 -7.36 -9.37 6.89
N GLN A 629 -8.65 -9.05 7.09
CA GLN A 629 -9.71 -10.04 7.22
C GLN A 629 -9.85 -10.92 5.98
N SER A 630 -9.79 -10.32 4.79
CA SER A 630 -9.89 -11.04 3.52
C SER A 630 -8.72 -12.02 3.34
N LYS A 631 -7.51 -11.63 3.76
CA LYS A 631 -6.31 -12.49 3.67
C LYS A 631 -6.37 -13.67 4.63
N VAL A 632 -6.77 -13.43 5.89
CA VAL A 632 -6.91 -14.53 6.86
C VAL A 632 -7.96 -15.53 6.38
N GLN A 633 -9.12 -15.04 5.93
CA GLN A 633 -10.16 -15.91 5.38
C GLN A 633 -9.62 -16.74 4.21
N PHE A 634 -8.88 -16.10 3.30
CA PHE A 634 -8.26 -16.78 2.19
C PHE A 634 -7.23 -17.84 2.61
N MET A 635 -6.36 -17.55 3.60
CA MET A 635 -5.35 -18.50 4.08
C MET A 635 -5.96 -19.72 4.77
N VAL A 636 -6.96 -19.49 5.65
CA VAL A 636 -7.69 -20.57 6.30
C VAL A 636 -8.44 -21.40 5.26
N ASN A 637 -9.10 -20.74 4.29
CA ASN A 637 -9.92 -21.33 3.23
C ASN A 637 -11.11 -22.13 3.76
N ASN A 638 -10.86 -23.21 4.51
CA ASN A 638 -11.88 -24.03 5.17
C ASN A 638 -11.43 -24.28 6.62
N GLY A 639 -12.26 -23.94 7.59
CA GLY A 639 -11.92 -24.06 9.02
C GLY A 639 -12.64 -23.02 9.86
N TYR A 640 -11.96 -22.44 10.84
CA TYR A 640 -12.51 -21.37 11.65
C TYR A 640 -11.43 -20.47 12.25
N ILE A 641 -11.86 -19.30 12.70
CA ILE A 641 -11.08 -18.43 13.59
C ILE A 641 -11.83 -18.35 14.90
N GLU A 642 -11.16 -18.61 16.01
CA GLU A 642 -11.68 -18.36 17.34
C GLU A 642 -10.90 -17.23 17.99
N MET A 643 -11.61 -16.32 18.64
CA MET A 643 -11.03 -15.15 19.28
C MET A 643 -11.54 -15.07 20.70
N GLY A 644 -10.72 -14.58 21.63
CA GLY A 644 -11.13 -14.41 23.01
C GLY A 644 -10.38 -13.31 23.74
N VAL A 645 -11.05 -12.65 24.68
CA VAL A 645 -10.42 -11.67 25.59
C VAL A 645 -10.54 -12.12 27.04
N SER A 646 -9.53 -11.81 27.85
CA SER A 646 -9.53 -12.03 29.29
C SER A 646 -8.99 -10.80 30.02
N LEU A 647 -9.65 -10.45 31.13
CA LEU A 647 -9.20 -9.45 32.07
C LEU A 647 -8.97 -10.12 33.42
N LEU A 648 -7.75 -10.06 33.92
CA LEU A 648 -7.42 -10.53 35.26
C LEU A 648 -7.74 -9.45 36.30
N ASP A 649 -7.95 -9.87 37.55
CA ASP A 649 -8.30 -8.95 38.64
C ASP A 649 -7.18 -7.97 38.98
N ASP A 650 -5.94 -8.28 38.61
CA ASP A 650 -4.77 -7.40 38.76
C ASP A 650 -4.62 -6.36 37.63
N GLY A 651 -5.64 -6.25 36.76
CA GLY A 651 -5.69 -5.31 35.64
C GLY A 651 -4.98 -5.79 34.38
N THR A 652 -4.40 -6.99 34.36
CA THR A 652 -3.73 -7.55 33.19
C THR A 652 -4.75 -7.91 32.10
N PHE A 653 -4.55 -7.36 30.90
CA PHE A 653 -5.37 -7.63 29.73
C PHE A 653 -4.69 -8.62 28.80
N LYS A 654 -5.41 -9.68 28.43
CA LYS A 654 -4.96 -10.70 27.49
C LYS A 654 -5.93 -10.83 26.32
N TRP A 655 -5.36 -10.99 25.14
CA TRP A 655 -6.11 -11.31 23.93
C TRP A 655 -5.61 -12.62 23.34
N PHE A 656 -6.52 -13.43 22.82
CA PHE A 656 -6.21 -14.70 22.22
C PHE A 656 -6.85 -14.81 20.83
N ILE A 657 -6.11 -15.40 19.89
CA ILE A 657 -6.59 -15.75 18.56
C ILE A 657 -6.13 -17.17 18.23
N LEU A 658 -7.05 -18.01 17.78
CA LEU A 658 -6.79 -19.32 17.22
C LEU A 658 -7.23 -19.35 15.77
N PHE A 659 -6.30 -19.65 14.88
CA PHE A 659 -6.60 -19.98 13.50
C PHE A 659 -6.63 -21.50 13.37
N HIS A 660 -7.76 -22.06 12.96
CA HIS A 660 -7.91 -23.47 12.65
C HIS A 660 -8.13 -23.64 11.15
N LYS A 661 -7.25 -24.40 10.51
CA LYS A 661 -7.36 -24.80 9.11
C LYS A 661 -7.67 -26.29 9.03
N ASN A 662 -8.76 -26.63 8.37
CA ASN A 662 -9.18 -28.01 8.18
C ASN A 662 -8.13 -28.79 7.39
N MET A 663 -8.08 -30.10 7.65
CA MET A 663 -7.40 -31.07 6.78
C MET A 663 -7.93 -30.95 5.35
N SER A 664 -7.04 -31.01 4.36
CA SER A 664 -7.41 -31.04 2.95
C SER A 664 -6.36 -31.80 2.15
N ILE A 665 -6.75 -32.99 1.67
CA ILE A 665 -5.87 -33.86 0.87
C ILE A 665 -5.49 -33.16 -0.46
N GLU A 666 -6.41 -32.39 -1.04
CA GLU A 666 -6.18 -31.62 -2.27
C GLU A 666 -5.10 -30.55 -2.08
N GLU A 667 -5.07 -29.91 -0.90
CA GLU A 667 -4.03 -28.95 -0.52
C GLU A 667 -2.72 -29.63 -0.09
N GLY A 668 -2.64 -30.96 -0.07
CA GLY A 668 -1.51 -31.71 0.45
C GLY A 668 -1.42 -31.69 1.98
N LEU A 669 -2.50 -31.37 2.68
CA LEU A 669 -2.57 -31.26 4.13
C LEU A 669 -3.31 -32.47 4.75
N GLU A 670 -2.54 -33.38 5.35
CA GLU A 670 -3.01 -34.68 5.88
C GLU A 670 -3.66 -34.60 7.26
N GLU A 671 -3.46 -33.50 8.00
CA GLU A 671 -4.06 -33.24 9.31
C GLU A 671 -4.47 -31.77 9.41
N TYR A 672 -5.44 -31.43 10.25
CA TYR A 672 -5.76 -30.02 10.49
C TYR A 672 -4.58 -29.30 11.16
N VAL A 673 -4.51 -27.98 11.00
CA VAL A 673 -3.45 -27.14 11.53
C VAL A 673 -4.06 -26.07 12.41
N GLU A 674 -3.44 -25.82 13.55
CA GLU A 674 -3.83 -24.74 14.44
C GLU A 674 -2.64 -23.82 14.74
N LEU A 675 -2.92 -22.52 14.72
CA LEU A 675 -1.99 -21.48 15.16
C LEU A 675 -2.70 -20.65 16.23
N GLY A 676 -2.28 -20.83 17.48
CA GLY A 676 -2.74 -20.06 18.62
C GLY A 676 -1.78 -18.92 18.94
N LEU A 677 -2.29 -17.74 19.22
CA LEU A 677 -1.54 -16.59 19.70
C LEU A 677 -2.21 -16.00 20.93
N GLU A 678 -1.42 -15.74 21.97
CA GLU A 678 -1.79 -14.98 23.15
C GLU A 678 -0.98 -13.67 23.17
N PHE A 679 -1.68 -12.55 23.28
CA PHE A 679 -1.13 -11.21 23.43
C PHE A 679 -1.33 -10.76 24.87
N GLU A 680 -0.24 -10.51 25.58
CA GLU A 680 -0.25 -9.94 26.93
C GLU A 680 0.28 -8.51 26.86
N PHE A 681 -0.54 -7.54 27.26
CA PHE A 681 -0.20 -6.12 27.16
C PHE A 681 0.53 -5.64 28.42
N ASP A 682 1.56 -4.81 28.22
CA ASP A 682 2.40 -4.33 29.34
C ASP A 682 1.63 -3.38 30.29
N ASP A 683 0.67 -2.63 29.75
CA ASP A 683 -0.15 -1.67 30.50
C ASP A 683 -1.32 -2.36 31.23
N ARG A 684 -1.47 -2.07 32.52
CA ARG A 684 -2.53 -2.63 33.38
C ARG A 684 -3.67 -1.64 33.57
N LEU A 685 -4.91 -2.15 33.55
CA LEU A 685 -6.10 -1.40 33.91
C LEU A 685 -6.12 -1.06 35.40
N SER A 686 -6.66 0.10 35.75
CA SER A 686 -6.90 0.46 37.15
C SER A 686 -8.03 -0.36 37.77
N GLU A 687 -8.04 -0.48 39.10
CA GLU A 687 -9.08 -1.23 39.83
C GLU A 687 -10.50 -0.74 39.51
N ALA A 688 -10.68 0.57 39.32
CA ALA A 688 -11.97 1.17 38.94
C ALA A 688 -12.43 0.72 37.54
N GLU A 689 -11.50 0.56 36.61
CA GLU A 689 -11.79 0.12 35.23
C GLU A 689 -12.10 -1.38 35.20
N VAL A 690 -11.38 -2.19 35.99
CA VAL A 690 -11.67 -3.61 36.18
C VAL A 690 -13.07 -3.80 36.76
N GLN A 691 -13.45 -3.06 37.81
CA GLN A 691 -14.80 -3.15 38.39
C GLN A 691 -15.89 -2.73 37.40
N LYS A 692 -15.63 -1.67 36.62
CA LYS A 692 -16.55 -1.22 35.56
C LYS A 692 -16.78 -2.30 34.51
N TYR A 693 -15.71 -2.99 34.12
CA TYR A 693 -15.78 -4.12 33.19
C TYR A 693 -16.61 -5.28 33.75
N ARG A 694 -16.37 -5.70 35.00
CA ARG A 694 -17.12 -6.79 35.64
C ARG A 694 -18.62 -6.51 35.70
N LYS A 695 -19.00 -5.27 36.00
CA LYS A 695 -20.41 -4.86 36.02
C LYS A 695 -21.06 -4.99 34.64
N ILE A 696 -20.31 -4.73 33.57
CA ILE A 696 -20.79 -4.87 32.20
C ILE A 696 -20.90 -6.35 31.81
N GLU A 697 -19.94 -7.20 32.19
CA GLU A 697 -20.03 -8.66 32.03
C GLU A 697 -21.29 -9.23 32.70
N GLU A 698 -21.59 -8.79 33.93
CA GLU A 698 -22.81 -9.19 34.66
C GLU A 698 -24.08 -8.80 33.90
N ILE A 699 -24.17 -7.56 33.41
CA ILE A 699 -25.33 -7.08 32.64
C ILE A 699 -25.51 -7.91 31.36
N ILE A 700 -24.43 -8.19 30.64
CA ILE A 700 -24.48 -8.99 29.40
C ILE A 700 -24.87 -10.43 29.70
N ALA A 701 -24.37 -11.01 30.79
CA ALA A 701 -24.70 -12.37 31.19
C ALA A 701 -26.20 -12.55 31.46
N THR A 702 -26.90 -11.48 31.88
CA THR A 702 -28.36 -11.50 32.12
C THR A 702 -29.23 -11.40 30.86
N GLN A 703 -28.64 -11.15 29.68
CA GLN A 703 -29.38 -11.05 28.42
C GLN A 703 -29.37 -12.40 27.67
N GLU A 704 -30.46 -13.17 27.80
CA GLU A 704 -30.60 -14.54 27.26
C GLU A 704 -30.47 -14.66 25.72
N GLN A 705 -30.67 -13.57 24.96
CA GLN A 705 -30.63 -13.59 23.48
C GLN A 705 -29.38 -12.95 22.86
N THR A 706 -28.36 -12.65 23.66
CA THR A 706 -27.15 -12.01 23.16
C THR A 706 -26.16 -13.05 22.63
N GLU A 707 -25.90 -13.04 21.32
CA GLU A 707 -24.88 -13.90 20.68
C GLU A 707 -23.51 -13.75 21.36
N GLU A 708 -22.74 -14.84 21.49
CA GLU A 708 -21.40 -14.84 22.10
C GLU A 708 -20.46 -13.81 21.46
N THR A 709 -20.59 -13.60 20.15
CA THR A 709 -19.91 -12.57 19.37
C THR A 709 -20.13 -11.16 19.94
N ILE A 710 -21.35 -10.86 20.40
CA ILE A 710 -21.71 -9.57 21.01
C ILE A 710 -21.10 -9.46 22.42
N LYS A 711 -21.02 -10.57 23.17
CA LYS A 711 -20.42 -10.59 24.51
C LYS A 711 -18.91 -10.31 24.46
N MET A 712 -18.18 -10.99 23.58
CA MET A 712 -16.75 -10.75 23.35
C MET A 712 -16.49 -9.32 22.87
N PHE A 713 -17.40 -8.80 22.06
CA PHE A 713 -17.33 -7.45 21.49
C PHE A 713 -17.46 -6.34 22.56
N VAL A 714 -18.48 -6.40 23.43
CA VAL A 714 -18.63 -5.40 24.49
C VAL A 714 -17.47 -5.49 25.47
N ALA A 715 -17.03 -6.71 25.76
CA ALA A 715 -15.88 -6.94 26.62
C ALA A 715 -14.61 -6.24 26.10
N SER A 716 -14.22 -6.51 24.86
CA SER A 716 -13.06 -5.88 24.20
C SER A 716 -13.18 -4.36 24.09
N THR A 717 -14.39 -3.84 23.83
CA THR A 717 -14.66 -2.40 23.69
C THR A 717 -14.48 -1.63 25.00
N VAL A 718 -15.03 -2.14 26.11
CA VAL A 718 -14.94 -1.49 27.44
C VAL A 718 -13.49 -1.40 27.91
N MET A 719 -12.71 -2.45 27.69
CA MET A 719 -11.30 -2.51 28.10
C MET A 719 -10.40 -1.59 27.26
N CYS A 720 -10.66 -1.49 25.95
CA CYS A 720 -9.92 -0.59 25.08
C CYS A 720 -10.25 0.88 25.32
N ILE A 721 -11.50 1.24 25.63
CA ILE A 721 -11.88 2.63 25.97
C ILE A 721 -11.12 3.13 27.22
N SER A 722 -10.75 2.24 28.13
CA SER A 722 -10.02 2.57 29.36
C SER A 722 -8.50 2.70 29.20
N ASN A 723 -7.84 1.76 28.50
CA ASN A 723 -6.39 1.82 28.30
C ASN A 723 -5.95 2.66 27.08
N VAL A 724 -6.70 2.63 25.98
CA VAL A 724 -6.30 3.31 24.74
C VAL A 724 -6.53 4.82 24.84
N PHE A 725 -7.63 5.27 25.45
CA PHE A 725 -7.82 6.72 25.65
C PHE A 725 -6.82 7.29 26.65
N ASN A 726 -6.51 6.62 27.76
CA ASN A 726 -5.53 7.14 28.71
C ASN A 726 -4.10 7.16 28.16
N THR A 727 -3.71 6.18 27.35
CA THR A 727 -2.38 6.13 26.70
C THR A 727 -2.31 7.04 25.47
N VAL A 728 -3.38 7.20 24.70
CA VAL A 728 -3.47 8.17 23.59
C VAL A 728 -3.58 9.59 24.12
N GLU A 729 -4.31 9.85 25.21
CA GLU A 729 -4.45 11.16 25.84
C GLU A 729 -3.15 11.57 26.56
N LYS A 730 -2.45 10.65 27.23
CA LYS A 730 -1.07 10.91 27.70
C LYS A 730 -0.10 11.12 26.54
N ALA A 731 -0.16 10.31 25.48
CA ALA A 731 0.68 10.48 24.29
C ALA A 731 0.39 11.79 23.55
N VAL A 732 -0.86 12.24 23.46
CA VAL A 732 -1.27 13.50 22.83
C VAL A 732 -0.90 14.71 23.71
N ASN A 733 -1.01 14.58 25.04
CA ASN A 733 -0.63 15.64 25.98
C ASN A 733 0.89 15.75 26.19
N GLU A 734 1.66 14.67 26.01
CA GLU A 734 3.13 14.69 26.08
C GLU A 734 3.82 14.91 24.71
N ALA A 735 3.13 14.66 23.58
CA ALA A 735 3.68 14.83 22.24
C ALA A 735 3.59 16.25 21.67
N GLY A 736 4.20 17.20 22.40
CA GLY A 736 5.06 18.19 21.74
C GLY A 736 6.38 17.56 21.25
N LYS A 737 6.68 16.31 21.64
CA LYS A 737 7.85 15.54 21.20
C LYS A 737 7.53 14.04 21.08
N VAL A 738 7.67 13.52 19.85
CA VAL A 738 7.95 12.10 19.51
C VAL A 738 6.91 11.07 19.95
N VAL A 739 6.05 10.60 19.03
CA VAL A 739 5.43 9.27 19.16
C VAL A 739 5.42 8.54 17.81
N LYS A 740 6.58 7.92 17.51
CA LYS A 740 6.66 6.62 16.85
C LYS A 740 6.17 5.58 17.86
N LYS A 741 4.94 5.07 17.79
CA LYS A 741 4.58 3.88 18.57
C LYS A 741 3.24 3.25 18.14
N TYR A 742 3.29 1.94 17.88
CA TYR A 742 2.19 0.96 17.77
C TYR A 742 1.39 0.88 16.44
N HIS A 743 1.68 -0.14 15.62
CA HIS A 743 0.74 -0.64 14.58
C HIS A 743 -0.05 -1.84 15.09
N LEU A 744 0.50 -2.70 15.95
CA LEU A 744 -0.26 -3.82 16.53
C LEU A 744 -1.47 -3.32 17.33
N ALA A 745 -1.27 -2.29 18.17
CA ALA A 745 -2.37 -1.61 18.86
C ALA A 745 -3.32 -0.92 17.86
N ASN A 746 -2.83 -0.27 16.80
CA ASN A 746 -3.72 0.35 15.81
C ASN A 746 -4.56 -0.70 15.08
N TYR A 747 -4.02 -1.85 14.65
CA TYR A 747 -4.79 -2.92 14.01
C TYR A 747 -5.75 -3.61 14.99
N LEU A 748 -5.38 -3.76 16.27
CA LEU A 748 -6.29 -4.20 17.35
C LEU A 748 -7.43 -3.22 17.59
N ILE A 749 -7.11 -1.94 17.82
CA ILE A 749 -8.05 -0.84 18.03
C ILE A 749 -8.97 -0.72 16.83
N LEU A 750 -8.43 -0.88 15.62
CA LEU A 750 -9.18 -0.87 14.38
C LEU A 750 -10.13 -2.06 14.27
N LEU A 751 -9.67 -3.29 14.55
CA LEU A 751 -10.53 -4.49 14.56
C LEU A 751 -11.64 -4.36 15.61
N ILE A 752 -11.38 -3.66 16.72
CA ILE A 752 -12.35 -3.36 17.77
C ILE A 752 -13.32 -2.25 17.32
N VAL A 753 -12.86 -1.19 16.66
CA VAL A 753 -13.69 -0.12 16.07
C VAL A 753 -14.57 -0.64 14.93
N VAL A 754 -14.09 -1.62 14.15
CA VAL A 754 -14.92 -2.42 13.24
C VAL A 754 -16.09 -2.97 14.03
N LEU A 755 -15.83 -3.78 15.06
CA LEU A 755 -16.89 -4.41 15.84
C LEU A 755 -17.82 -3.40 16.54
N ILE A 756 -17.36 -2.19 16.87
CA ILE A 756 -18.19 -1.08 17.44
C ILE A 756 -19.24 -0.56 16.46
N ILE A 757 -18.86 -0.41 15.20
CA ILE A 757 -19.71 0.20 14.16
C ILE A 757 -20.71 -0.79 13.59
N VAL A 758 -20.33 -2.07 13.62
CA VAL A 758 -21.09 -3.25 13.19
C VAL A 758 -22.46 -3.36 13.84
N PHE A 759 -22.62 -2.90 15.09
CA PHE A 759 -23.84 -3.09 15.87
C PHE A 759 -24.64 -1.82 16.13
N ALA A 760 -24.32 -0.69 15.47
CA ALA A 760 -25.11 0.55 15.56
C ALA A 760 -26.57 0.42 15.02
N GLY A 761 -27.03 -0.78 14.67
CA GLY A 761 -28.39 -1.07 14.20
C GLY A 761 -29.12 -2.20 14.92
N THR A 762 -28.59 -2.80 16.00
CA THR A 762 -29.30 -3.87 16.73
C THR A 762 -29.98 -3.35 18.01
N PRO A 763 -31.15 -3.91 18.40
CA PRO A 763 -31.88 -3.51 19.62
C PRO A 763 -31.05 -3.58 20.91
N ALA A 764 -30.05 -4.47 20.96
CA ALA A 764 -29.13 -4.64 22.09
C ALA A 764 -28.28 -3.37 22.35
N VAL A 765 -27.97 -2.60 21.31
CA VAL A 765 -27.18 -1.37 21.43
C VAL A 765 -28.02 -0.19 21.93
N ALA A 766 -29.34 -0.17 21.78
CA ALA A 766 -30.18 0.85 22.42
C ALA A 766 -30.12 0.76 23.96
N ALA A 767 -30.05 -0.45 24.51
CA ALA A 767 -29.84 -0.69 25.93
C ALA A 767 -28.41 -0.32 26.37
N LEU A 768 -27.40 -0.63 25.55
CA LEU A 768 -25.99 -0.31 25.83
C LEU A 768 -25.68 1.20 25.72
N THR A 769 -26.31 1.90 24.77
CA THR A 769 -26.20 3.37 24.58
C THR A 769 -26.89 4.11 25.73
N ALA A 770 -28.03 3.61 26.21
CA ALA A 770 -28.68 4.15 27.41
C ALA A 770 -27.79 4.02 28.65
N LEU A 771 -27.06 2.91 28.79
CA LEU A 771 -26.11 2.69 29.88
C LEU A 771 -24.82 3.52 29.76
N LEU A 772 -24.28 3.69 28.55
CA LEU A 772 -23.13 4.56 28.30
C LEU A 772 -23.47 6.05 28.46
N ILE A 773 -24.73 6.44 28.23
CA ILE A 773 -25.25 7.78 28.51
C ILE A 773 -25.47 7.99 30.02
N GLU A 774 -25.90 6.98 30.78
CA GLU A 774 -25.96 7.04 32.27
C GLU A 774 -24.58 7.13 32.93
N VAL A 775 -23.52 6.69 32.23
CA VAL A 775 -22.11 6.69 32.70
C VAL A 775 -21.40 8.02 32.37
N LYS A 776 -22.00 8.89 31.55
CA LYS A 776 -21.49 10.23 31.20
C LYS A 776 -22.13 11.29 32.08
#